data_AF-A0A5Q2QHP9-F1
#
_entry.id   AF-A0A5Q2QHP9-F1
#
_cell.length_a   1.000
_cell.length_b   1.000
_cell.length_c   1.000
_cell.angle_alpha   90.00
_cell.angle_beta   90.00
_cell.angle_gamma   90.00
#
_symmetry.space_group_name_H-M   'P 1'
#
loop_
_entity.id
_entity.type
_entity.pdbx_description
1 polymer ?
#
loop_
_entity_poly.entity_id
_entity_poly.type
_entity_poly.pdbx_seq_one_letter_code
_entity_poly.pdbx_strand_id
1 'polypeptide(L)'
;MTPDDTAAPAANLTFPPDLPVSQRIEEIAEAVRNHQVVIVVGDTGSGKTTQLPKLCLALGRGTQGKIGHTQPRRLAARSVAARIAEETQTELGQLIGYKVRFQDSVSQDTRVKLLTDGMLLAETRGDKLLKGYDTLIIDEAHERGLNIDFLLGYLKRLLPKRRDLKVIITSATINYQRFSAHFMDAPVVMVEGRTFPVEVRYRPLSSDSDDAPLYRGIVSAVDELRGLDQDNKKRRGDVLVFLPGEREIRGAAEALRRSHLSQLDVLPLYARLSASEQQRIFHPTGGDQRIVLATNVAETSLTVPGIRYVIDSGVARMSRYSYRSKVQRLPIEAVSQASANQRKGRCGRLEPGVCIRLYEQEDFEGRREFTEPELQRTNLASVILQMLDLKLGDIERFPFIDAPDRRYVTDGYKLLEEIGAIDDRRIITPLGRELARLPIDPKLGRMVLAARDYGCVHEALAIASFLTVQDPRERPRAAQDAADFAHGTDAHEQSDFLSIVALWNRIEGQRQALTSSAFRKYCQKQFLHYMRVREWREIHRQLWLAIKPTTRLNDEPADYRSVHLAVLTGLVGNIGMKDENEYRGGRDTRFNLHPGRQAKGRPKWVVAAELVETTRLFARTVAKIEPEWLETVAPQLIKLTHGDPYWSKRHGQIMAHERGTLFGLPAVAKRAVSFAKRSPIKARELLIRDGLAQGEIKTQGTFMQNNLDQVARILDLEARERRRDLLDDQRLFEFYESKLPSDIIDARSFERWRRRVERDQPRVLYMAQDDLLSASAALDQQAYPDHLEVSGNRFTLSYEFNPGTDHDGVTLEVPQAALHSVTAAVTDWLVPGMLEEKVEALVRTLPKAIRRQLVPLPDFARQTLPTLRWRQGDLVEQLGKAVTRRLGKPFDVRQFELAALDHYYRMNIRVMDPHGQIIAQSRDLASLQKDLRTPAQVSTPAPKSPVLTQWNMGDLPARQTLEQDGLSLSLIPVISAVDGGVQLQHMDDPDAAAHVHRRGVIRLAQARMATQTKLLRESKLAKRLDLLATPRGLDPKASLQWIERSVEMACFGDGIPRDEAGFERGVKRGRGDLVAVAEGQAAIMIRVLECAQRVGKQLKGLPLAWLDVGKDVNQQLAGLLNASFIWDTPADNLARYEVYLNAIEMRLERLGGRFEFDRGARRELDAWLDAIKPYWSEYPLNPVEPSVASFRWLLEEYRVSLFAQQLGTQGKVSGKRLDGLLSDIRTRRTRAG
;
A
#
# COMPACT_ATOMS: atom_id res chain seq x y z
N MET A 1 59.29 38.48 -41.29
CA MET A 1 58.67 39.79 -41.01
C MET A 1 58.38 39.85 -39.52
N THR A 2 58.79 40.93 -38.85
CA THR A 2 58.51 41.19 -37.44
C THR A 2 56.99 41.30 -37.21
N PRO A 3 56.44 40.73 -36.12
CA PRO A 3 55.12 41.14 -35.65
C PRO A 3 55.23 42.56 -35.10
N ASP A 4 54.38 43.48 -35.55
CA ASP A 4 54.34 44.85 -35.04
C ASP A 4 54.03 44.87 -33.54
N ASP A 5 54.79 45.69 -32.80
CA ASP A 5 54.45 46.12 -31.45
C ASP A 5 53.15 46.95 -31.50
N THR A 6 52.02 46.25 -31.40
CA THR A 6 50.73 46.86 -31.06
C THR A 6 50.77 47.25 -29.58
N ALA A 7 51.40 48.40 -29.32
CA ALA A 7 51.47 49.03 -28.02
C ALA A 7 50.07 49.06 -27.39
N ALA A 8 49.93 48.41 -26.23
CA ALA A 8 48.67 48.39 -25.51
C ALA A 8 48.23 49.83 -25.19
N PRO A 9 46.91 50.14 -25.19
CA PRO A 9 46.43 51.44 -24.74
C PRO A 9 46.98 51.73 -23.34
N ALA A 10 47.61 52.88 -23.17
CA ALA A 10 48.31 53.26 -21.94
C ALA A 10 47.33 53.31 -20.76
N ALA A 11 47.28 52.24 -19.99
CA ALA A 11 46.32 52.05 -18.91
C ALA A 11 46.81 52.74 -17.64
N ASN A 12 45.95 53.55 -17.02
CA ASN A 12 46.27 54.20 -15.76
C ASN A 12 46.12 53.22 -14.58
N LEU A 13 47.18 52.46 -14.28
CA LEU A 13 47.19 51.42 -13.25
C LEU A 13 47.54 52.00 -11.86
N THR A 14 46.62 52.81 -11.31
CA THR A 14 46.74 53.34 -9.93
C THR A 14 46.01 52.48 -8.91
N PHE A 15 46.52 52.51 -7.67
CA PHE A 15 46.01 51.74 -6.53
C PHE A 15 45.70 52.68 -5.36
N PRO A 16 44.42 52.86 -4.97
CA PRO A 16 44.05 53.79 -3.90
C PRO A 16 44.62 53.36 -2.53
N PRO A 17 45.36 54.22 -1.79
CA PRO A 17 46.04 53.83 -0.55
C PRO A 17 45.08 53.50 0.61
N ASP A 18 43.84 54.01 0.56
CA ASP A 18 42.80 53.75 1.56
C ASP A 18 42.22 52.34 1.50
N LEU A 19 42.38 51.63 0.36
CA LEU A 19 41.91 50.26 0.23
C LEU A 19 42.91 49.29 0.90
N PRO A 20 42.46 48.40 1.80
CA PRO A 20 43.37 47.49 2.51
C PRO A 20 44.21 46.59 1.60
N VAL A 21 43.68 46.14 0.45
CA VAL A 21 44.46 45.35 -0.51
C VAL A 21 45.67 46.12 -1.05
N SER A 22 45.57 47.45 -1.19
CA SER A 22 46.65 48.28 -1.72
C SER A 22 47.88 48.27 -0.81
N GLN A 23 47.67 48.14 0.50
CA GLN A 23 48.73 48.07 1.52
C GLN A 23 49.50 46.74 1.51
N ARG A 24 48.99 45.73 0.78
CA ARG A 24 49.63 44.40 0.63
C ARG A 24 49.96 44.07 -0.83
N ILE A 25 49.94 45.06 -1.73
CA ILE A 25 50.16 44.84 -3.18
C ILE A 25 51.52 44.20 -3.47
N GLU A 26 52.58 44.62 -2.79
CA GLU A 26 53.94 44.11 -3.04
C GLU A 26 54.07 42.63 -2.66
N GLU A 27 53.52 42.24 -1.51
CA GLU A 27 53.45 40.84 -1.05
C GLU A 27 52.61 39.98 -2.01
N ILE A 28 51.45 40.46 -2.45
CA ILE A 28 50.61 39.76 -3.44
C ILE A 28 51.37 39.65 -4.76
N ALA A 29 52.10 40.68 -5.19
CA ALA A 29 52.89 40.70 -6.40
C ALA A 29 54.02 39.66 -6.37
N GLU A 30 54.75 39.58 -5.25
CA GLU A 30 55.78 38.58 -5.02
C GLU A 30 55.20 37.16 -5.00
N ALA A 31 54.10 36.94 -4.27
CA ALA A 31 53.41 35.65 -4.24
C ALA A 31 53.00 35.20 -5.65
N VAL A 32 52.42 36.10 -6.47
CA VAL A 32 51.97 35.83 -7.84
C VAL A 32 53.15 35.60 -8.81
N ARG A 33 54.30 36.24 -8.61
CA ARG A 33 55.53 35.92 -9.36
C ARG A 33 56.00 34.50 -9.03
N ASN A 34 56.19 34.21 -7.75
CA ASN A 34 56.91 33.03 -7.27
C ASN A 34 56.06 31.74 -7.31
N HIS A 35 54.74 31.82 -7.18
CA HIS A 35 53.86 30.64 -7.05
C HIS A 35 52.86 30.53 -8.20
N GLN A 36 52.50 29.30 -8.59
CA GLN A 36 51.52 29.07 -9.67
C GLN A 36 50.08 29.39 -9.22
N VAL A 37 49.77 29.08 -7.96
CA VAL A 37 48.49 29.36 -7.30
C VAL A 37 48.75 30.28 -6.11
N VAL A 38 47.91 31.30 -5.92
CA VAL A 38 47.94 32.20 -4.75
C VAL A 38 46.52 32.37 -4.22
N ILE A 39 46.36 32.37 -2.90
CA ILE A 39 45.07 32.59 -2.25
C ILE A 39 45.09 33.95 -1.56
N VAL A 40 44.14 34.82 -1.87
CA VAL A 40 44.04 36.17 -1.30
C VAL A 40 42.77 36.28 -0.46
N VAL A 41 42.93 36.36 0.85
CA VAL A 41 41.83 36.35 1.83
C VAL A 41 41.60 37.76 2.34
N GLY A 42 40.34 38.16 2.52
CA GLY A 42 40.01 39.42 3.20
C GLY A 42 38.54 39.79 3.07
N ASP A 43 38.06 40.73 3.88
CA ASP A 43 36.63 41.05 3.94
C ASP A 43 36.05 41.62 2.62
N THR A 44 34.73 41.53 2.49
CA THR A 44 34.01 42.18 1.39
C THR A 44 34.19 43.70 1.49
N GLY A 45 34.73 44.32 0.45
CA GLY A 45 35.08 45.75 0.44
C GLY A 45 36.57 46.05 0.65
N SER A 46 37.43 45.05 0.92
CA SER A 46 38.88 45.28 1.04
C SER A 46 39.60 45.63 -0.27
N GLY A 47 38.88 45.64 -1.41
CA GLY A 47 39.38 46.04 -2.73
C GLY A 47 39.83 44.89 -3.64
N LYS A 48 40.00 43.65 -3.12
CA LYS A 48 40.50 42.47 -3.87
C LYS A 48 39.99 42.38 -5.31
N THR A 49 38.66 42.35 -5.45
CA THR A 49 37.93 42.23 -6.72
C THR A 49 38.29 43.30 -7.77
N THR A 50 38.51 44.56 -7.39
CA THR A 50 38.85 45.62 -8.37
C THR A 50 40.36 45.82 -8.55
N GLN A 51 41.17 45.54 -7.53
CA GLN A 51 42.62 45.81 -7.58
C GLN A 51 43.44 44.62 -8.13
N LEU A 52 43.06 43.37 -7.87
CA LEU A 52 43.82 42.19 -8.33
C LEU A 52 43.97 42.10 -9.86
N PRO A 53 42.95 42.43 -10.70
CA PRO A 53 43.13 42.44 -12.16
C PRO A 53 44.11 43.53 -12.63
N LYS A 54 44.09 44.71 -12.01
CA LYS A 54 45.05 45.81 -12.29
C LYS A 54 46.46 45.42 -11.89
N LEU A 55 46.63 44.71 -10.76
CA LEU A 55 47.92 44.16 -10.34
C LEU A 55 48.45 43.11 -11.33
N CYS A 56 47.58 42.25 -11.86
CA CYS A 56 47.98 41.28 -12.89
C CYS A 56 48.47 41.98 -14.16
N LEU A 57 47.77 43.03 -14.63
CA LEU A 57 48.23 43.86 -15.75
C LEU A 57 49.61 44.50 -15.47
N ALA A 58 49.81 45.08 -14.28
CA ALA A 58 51.09 45.67 -13.87
C ALA A 58 52.24 44.64 -13.79
N LEU A 59 51.91 43.36 -13.58
CA LEU A 59 52.86 42.23 -13.63
C LEU A 59 53.07 41.66 -15.05
N GLY A 60 52.58 42.34 -16.10
CA GLY A 60 52.71 41.93 -17.49
C GLY A 60 51.82 40.75 -17.88
N ARG A 61 50.82 40.39 -17.07
CA ARG A 61 49.80 39.38 -17.41
C ARG A 61 48.71 39.98 -18.30
N GLY A 62 48.00 39.14 -19.03
CA GLY A 62 47.10 39.61 -20.10
C GLY A 62 47.84 39.93 -21.41
N THR A 63 49.01 39.33 -21.63
CA THR A 63 49.87 39.56 -22.81
C THR A 63 50.03 38.29 -23.66
N GLN A 64 50.28 37.14 -23.01
CA GLN A 64 50.37 35.83 -23.67
C GLN A 64 48.99 35.15 -23.78
N GLY A 65 48.01 35.62 -23.00
CA GLY A 65 46.59 35.30 -23.11
C GLY A 65 45.77 36.44 -22.50
N LYS A 66 44.51 36.18 -22.13
CA LYS A 66 43.70 37.14 -21.35
C LYS A 66 43.78 36.80 -19.86
N ILE A 67 43.57 37.80 -19.00
CA ILE A 67 43.25 37.61 -17.58
C ILE A 67 41.74 37.29 -17.50
N GLY A 68 41.40 36.07 -17.09
CA GLY A 68 40.01 35.65 -16.89
C GLY A 68 39.62 35.81 -15.43
N HIS A 69 38.70 36.74 -15.14
CA HIS A 69 38.29 37.03 -13.77
C HIS A 69 36.85 36.57 -13.56
N THR A 70 36.67 35.46 -12.84
CA THR A 70 35.35 34.86 -12.65
C THR A 70 34.60 35.49 -11.48
N GLN A 71 33.28 35.48 -11.59
CA GLN A 71 32.34 35.98 -10.58
C GLN A 71 31.13 35.02 -10.50
N PRO A 72 30.58 34.73 -9.32
CA PRO A 72 29.41 33.85 -9.20
C PRO A 72 28.16 34.38 -9.89
N ARG A 73 28.07 35.70 -10.12
CA ARG A 73 26.81 36.40 -10.47
C ARG A 73 27.00 37.31 -11.68
N ARG A 74 26.03 37.26 -12.62
CA ARG A 74 26.05 38.08 -13.86
C ARG A 74 26.12 39.59 -13.58
N LEU A 75 25.40 40.05 -12.54
CA LEU A 75 25.39 41.47 -12.17
C LEU A 75 26.75 41.92 -11.63
N ALA A 76 27.38 41.10 -10.77
CA ALA A 76 28.71 41.36 -10.22
C ALA A 76 29.78 41.43 -11.33
N ALA A 77 29.82 40.45 -12.24
CA ALA A 77 30.72 40.47 -13.40
C ALA A 77 30.61 41.77 -14.21
N ARG A 78 29.39 42.27 -14.46
CA ARG A 78 29.18 43.51 -15.21
C ARG A 78 29.52 44.76 -14.39
N SER A 79 29.13 44.84 -13.11
CA SER A 79 29.40 46.02 -12.28
C SER A 79 30.88 46.16 -11.95
N VAL A 80 31.57 45.05 -11.70
CA VAL A 80 33.02 45.04 -11.47
C VAL A 80 33.75 45.40 -12.77
N ALA A 81 33.31 44.90 -13.94
CA ALA A 81 33.95 45.26 -15.21
C ALA A 81 33.81 46.76 -15.51
N ALA A 82 32.61 47.32 -15.32
CA ALA A 82 32.39 48.76 -15.44
C ALA A 82 33.25 49.56 -14.45
N ARG A 83 33.37 49.11 -13.20
CA ARG A 83 34.17 49.78 -12.18
C ARG A 83 35.67 49.72 -12.45
N ILE A 84 36.20 48.59 -12.91
CA ILE A 84 37.62 48.50 -13.28
C ILE A 84 37.88 49.39 -14.51
N ALA A 85 36.99 49.40 -15.50
CA ALA A 85 37.11 50.25 -16.67
C ALA A 85 37.11 51.76 -16.31
N GLU A 86 36.26 52.17 -15.36
CA GLU A 86 36.25 53.51 -14.75
C GLU A 86 37.59 53.81 -14.05
N GLU A 87 38.07 52.91 -13.19
CA GLU A 87 39.34 53.08 -12.45
C GLU A 87 40.58 53.09 -13.35
N THR A 88 40.57 52.38 -14.49
CA THR A 88 41.67 52.40 -15.48
C THR A 88 41.52 53.47 -16.55
N GLN A 89 40.45 54.27 -16.50
CA GLN A 89 40.13 55.33 -17.47
C GLN A 89 40.00 54.81 -18.92
N THR A 90 39.40 53.62 -19.09
CA THR A 90 39.21 52.96 -20.40
C THR A 90 37.73 52.70 -20.70
N GLU A 91 37.35 52.68 -21.97
CA GLU A 91 35.99 52.31 -22.35
C GLU A 91 35.71 50.81 -22.11
N LEU A 92 34.53 50.51 -21.57
CA LEU A 92 34.09 49.14 -21.30
C LEU A 92 33.88 48.36 -22.62
N GLY A 93 34.66 47.29 -22.78
CA GLY A 93 34.72 46.49 -24.01
C GLY A 93 36.07 46.62 -24.74
N GLN A 94 36.86 47.66 -24.46
CA GLN A 94 38.25 47.78 -24.88
C GLN A 94 39.14 46.94 -23.95
N LEU A 95 40.09 47.54 -23.22
CA LEU A 95 41.03 46.86 -22.30
C LEU A 95 40.34 45.92 -21.30
N ILE A 96 39.25 46.39 -20.70
CA ILE A 96 38.43 45.69 -19.71
C ILE A 96 37.09 45.34 -20.39
N GLY A 97 36.75 44.06 -20.43
CA GLY A 97 35.50 43.58 -21.02
C GLY A 97 34.81 42.56 -20.13
N TYR A 98 33.57 42.21 -20.46
CA TYR A 98 32.82 41.17 -19.75
C TYR A 98 32.07 40.20 -20.67
N LYS A 99 31.89 38.97 -20.21
CA LYS A 99 31.16 37.91 -20.90
C LYS A 99 30.30 37.13 -19.90
N VAL A 100 29.01 37.46 -19.84
CA VAL A 100 28.03 36.76 -19.01
C VAL A 100 27.01 36.05 -19.90
N ARG A 101 26.20 35.16 -19.32
CA ARG A 101 25.07 34.58 -20.08
C ARG A 101 24.18 35.73 -20.61
N PHE A 102 23.90 35.69 -21.91
CA PHE A 102 23.09 36.65 -22.68
C PHE A 102 23.73 38.02 -23.04
N GLN A 103 24.90 38.37 -22.50
CA GLN A 103 25.53 39.67 -22.75
C GLN A 103 27.05 39.56 -22.76
N ASP A 104 27.68 40.04 -23.81
CA ASP A 104 29.11 40.23 -23.94
C ASP A 104 29.45 41.65 -24.41
N SER A 105 30.60 42.13 -23.92
CA SER A 105 31.27 43.35 -24.34
C SER A 105 32.76 43.05 -24.25
N VAL A 106 33.31 42.50 -25.33
CA VAL A 106 34.69 42.01 -25.44
C VAL A 106 35.17 42.27 -26.85
N SER A 107 36.36 42.85 -26.99
CA SER A 107 37.03 43.10 -28.27
C SER A 107 38.26 42.20 -28.44
N GLN A 108 38.99 42.40 -29.55
CA GLN A 108 40.33 41.82 -29.69
C GLN A 108 41.27 42.39 -28.62
N ASP A 109 41.21 43.71 -28.37
CA ASP A 109 42.07 44.44 -27.42
C ASP A 109 41.89 44.04 -25.97
N THR A 110 40.72 43.51 -25.58
CA THR A 110 40.42 43.14 -24.18
C THR A 110 41.48 42.21 -23.59
N ARG A 111 42.19 42.70 -22.56
CA ARG A 111 43.16 41.92 -21.79
C ARG A 111 42.56 41.35 -20.52
N VAL A 112 41.65 42.07 -19.86
CA VAL A 112 40.89 41.55 -18.70
C VAL A 112 39.46 41.21 -19.14
N LYS A 113 39.11 39.93 -19.14
CA LYS A 113 37.76 39.43 -19.43
C LYS A 113 37.11 38.98 -18.13
N LEU A 114 36.16 39.76 -17.62
CA LEU A 114 35.30 39.33 -16.51
C LEU A 114 34.23 38.38 -17.03
N LEU A 115 33.96 37.30 -16.32
CA LEU A 115 32.94 36.34 -16.73
C LEU A 115 32.30 35.63 -15.54
N THR A 116 31.15 34.99 -15.75
CA THR A 116 30.64 34.08 -14.71
C THR A 116 31.35 32.73 -14.76
N ASP A 117 31.50 32.03 -13.63
CA ASP A 117 32.24 30.75 -13.57
C ASP A 117 31.73 29.73 -14.61
N GLY A 118 30.41 29.63 -14.76
CA GLY A 118 29.77 28.76 -15.75
C GLY A 118 30.08 29.13 -17.21
N MET A 119 30.46 30.38 -17.51
CA MET A 119 30.93 30.78 -18.84
C MET A 119 32.38 30.35 -19.07
N LEU A 120 33.24 30.40 -18.05
CA LEU A 120 34.60 29.86 -18.15
C LEU A 120 34.58 28.34 -18.30
N LEU A 121 33.75 27.66 -17.50
CA LEU A 121 33.53 26.21 -17.60
C LEU A 121 33.00 25.82 -19.00
N ALA A 122 32.10 26.61 -19.58
CA ALA A 122 31.62 26.38 -20.95
C ALA A 122 32.72 26.53 -22.02
N GLU A 123 33.69 27.44 -21.84
CA GLU A 123 34.81 27.60 -22.77
C GLU A 123 35.75 26.38 -22.78
N THR A 124 35.82 25.58 -21.69
CA THR A 124 36.61 24.33 -21.64
C THR A 124 36.19 23.27 -22.68
N ARG A 125 34.98 23.37 -23.24
CA ARG A 125 34.50 22.48 -24.32
C ARG A 125 35.32 22.62 -25.60
N GLY A 126 35.58 23.86 -26.00
CA GLY A 126 36.37 24.19 -27.19
C GLY A 126 37.86 24.29 -26.88
N ASP A 127 38.21 24.83 -25.70
CA ASP A 127 39.59 25.05 -25.28
C ASP A 127 39.89 24.28 -23.97
N LYS A 128 40.15 22.98 -24.12
CA LYS A 128 40.45 22.07 -22.99
C LYS A 128 41.74 22.39 -22.23
N LEU A 129 42.57 23.29 -22.75
CA LEU A 129 43.78 23.74 -22.06
C LEU A 129 43.66 25.17 -21.56
N LEU A 130 42.54 25.86 -21.80
CA LEU A 130 42.33 27.28 -21.54
C LEU A 130 43.48 28.16 -22.09
N LYS A 131 43.96 27.84 -23.30
CA LYS A 131 45.01 28.59 -24.02
C LYS A 131 44.66 30.06 -24.25
N GLY A 132 43.36 30.41 -24.30
CA GLY A 132 42.91 31.80 -24.34
C GLY A 132 43.27 32.64 -23.11
N TYR A 133 43.84 32.04 -22.05
CA TYR A 133 44.18 32.70 -20.80
C TYR A 133 45.63 32.40 -20.35
N ASP A 134 46.29 33.42 -19.80
CA ASP A 134 47.56 33.28 -19.08
C ASP A 134 47.38 33.34 -17.55
N THR A 135 46.27 33.92 -17.09
CA THR A 135 45.96 34.16 -15.68
C THR A 135 44.46 33.99 -15.44
N LEU A 136 44.10 33.31 -14.36
CA LEU A 136 42.71 33.20 -13.90
C LEU A 136 42.57 33.71 -12.48
N ILE A 137 41.58 34.56 -12.23
CA ILE A 137 41.21 35.04 -10.90
C ILE A 137 39.84 34.45 -10.58
N ILE A 138 39.78 33.52 -9.62
CA ILE A 138 38.55 32.88 -9.16
C ILE A 138 38.08 33.65 -7.92
N ASP A 139 37.18 34.61 -8.14
CA ASP A 139 36.72 35.53 -7.10
C ASP A 139 35.56 34.93 -6.30
N GLU A 140 35.36 35.40 -5.08
CA GLU A 140 34.25 35.01 -4.20
C GLU A 140 34.13 33.48 -3.99
N ALA A 141 35.26 32.74 -4.01
CA ALA A 141 35.27 31.27 -3.95
C ALA A 141 34.60 30.71 -2.67
N HIS A 142 34.47 31.54 -1.65
CA HIS A 142 33.75 31.26 -0.41
C HIS A 142 32.23 31.08 -0.58
N GLU A 143 31.60 31.49 -1.70
CA GLU A 143 30.20 31.16 -1.98
C GLU A 143 29.98 29.65 -2.17
N ARG A 144 31.04 28.88 -2.50
CA ARG A 144 31.01 27.41 -2.69
C ARG A 144 29.84 26.93 -3.57
N GLY A 145 29.58 27.74 -4.60
CA GLY A 145 28.63 27.45 -5.66
C GLY A 145 29.15 26.34 -6.58
N LEU A 146 28.22 25.62 -7.21
CA LEU A 146 28.52 24.39 -7.94
C LEU A 146 29.56 24.58 -9.06
N ASN A 147 29.46 25.67 -9.83
CA ASN A 147 30.41 25.94 -10.92
C ASN A 147 31.84 26.24 -10.42
N ILE A 148 31.98 26.83 -9.24
CA ILE A 148 33.28 27.18 -8.63
C ILE A 148 34.01 25.89 -8.24
N ASP A 149 33.35 25.01 -7.49
CA ASP A 149 33.93 23.71 -7.09
C ASP A 149 34.35 22.86 -8.31
N PHE A 150 33.59 22.94 -9.41
CA PHE A 150 33.96 22.32 -10.68
C PHE A 150 35.20 22.92 -11.32
N LEU A 151 35.24 24.24 -11.39
CA LEU A 151 36.35 24.97 -11.99
C LEU A 151 37.65 24.75 -11.20
N LEU A 152 37.59 24.75 -9.87
CA LEU A 152 38.75 24.50 -9.02
C LEU A 152 39.30 23.07 -9.21
N GLY A 153 38.44 22.05 -9.22
CA GLY A 153 38.87 20.68 -9.51
C GLY A 153 39.35 20.45 -10.95
N TYR A 154 38.82 21.21 -11.90
CA TYR A 154 39.32 21.23 -13.28
C TYR A 154 40.73 21.84 -13.34
N LEU A 155 40.93 22.99 -12.70
CA LEU A 155 42.23 23.66 -12.59
C LEU A 155 43.26 22.78 -11.89
N LYS A 156 42.90 22.10 -10.79
CA LYS A 156 43.79 21.14 -10.10
C LYS A 156 44.37 20.06 -11.04
N ARG A 157 43.63 19.66 -12.08
CA ARG A 157 44.09 18.70 -13.11
C ARG A 157 44.75 19.37 -14.32
N LEU A 158 44.47 20.64 -14.59
CA LEU A 158 45.04 21.40 -15.69
C LEU A 158 46.43 21.97 -15.35
N LEU A 159 46.62 22.50 -14.14
CA LEU A 159 47.84 23.20 -13.72
C LEU A 159 49.14 22.39 -13.89
N PRO A 160 49.19 21.05 -13.65
CA PRO A 160 50.37 20.24 -13.97
C PRO A 160 50.74 20.22 -15.47
N LYS A 161 49.77 20.49 -16.36
CA LYS A 161 49.92 20.52 -17.83
C LYS A 161 50.10 21.93 -18.39
N ARG A 162 49.66 22.97 -17.67
CA ARG A 162 49.81 24.39 -17.99
C ARG A 162 50.59 25.10 -16.88
N ARG A 163 51.91 24.85 -16.81
CA ARG A 163 52.80 25.45 -15.79
C ARG A 163 52.92 26.98 -15.91
N ASP A 164 52.61 27.50 -17.09
CA ASP A 164 52.55 28.91 -17.45
C ASP A 164 51.32 29.64 -16.88
N LEU A 165 50.20 28.92 -16.71
CA LEU A 165 48.92 29.46 -16.24
C LEU A 165 49.00 29.80 -14.74
N LYS A 166 48.79 31.07 -14.41
CA LYS A 166 48.66 31.55 -13.03
C LYS A 166 47.20 31.49 -12.56
N VAL A 167 46.98 31.13 -11.30
CA VAL A 167 45.65 31.13 -10.67
C VAL A 167 45.67 31.90 -9.36
N ILE A 168 44.76 32.85 -9.21
CA ILE A 168 44.51 33.58 -7.96
C ILE A 168 43.12 33.18 -7.48
N ILE A 169 42.98 32.77 -6.23
CA ILE A 169 41.70 32.40 -5.61
C ILE A 169 41.41 33.41 -4.50
N THR A 170 40.24 34.05 -4.50
CA THR A 170 39.88 34.98 -3.42
C THR A 170 38.87 34.35 -2.45
N SER A 171 38.96 34.73 -1.18
CA SER A 171 38.00 34.34 -0.14
C SER A 171 37.70 35.50 0.78
N ALA A 172 36.48 35.56 1.32
CA ALA A 172 36.10 36.42 2.43
C ALA A 172 35.87 35.64 3.73
N THR A 173 36.29 34.37 3.79
CA THR A 173 36.11 33.50 4.97
C THR A 173 37.42 32.84 5.39
N ILE A 174 37.50 32.51 6.69
CA ILE A 174 38.66 31.91 7.37
C ILE A 174 38.94 30.48 6.90
N ASN A 175 38.01 29.81 6.20
CA ASN A 175 38.17 28.44 5.67
C ASN A 175 39.10 28.36 4.43
N TYR A 176 40.09 29.25 4.36
CA TYR A 176 41.04 29.29 3.26
C TYR A 176 42.03 28.12 3.28
N GLN A 177 42.23 27.46 4.42
CA GLN A 177 43.15 26.32 4.53
C GLN A 177 42.70 25.18 3.60
N ARG A 178 41.38 24.99 3.39
CA ARG A 178 40.87 24.01 2.42
C ARG A 178 41.27 24.34 0.98
N PHE A 179 41.26 25.62 0.59
CA PHE A 179 41.77 26.02 -0.73
C PHE A 179 43.28 25.80 -0.83
N SER A 180 44.04 26.14 0.22
CA SER A 180 45.50 25.98 0.26
C SER A 180 45.90 24.52 0.12
N ALA A 181 45.40 23.65 1.00
CA ALA A 181 45.61 22.21 0.95
C ALA A 181 45.18 21.60 -0.39
N HIS A 182 44.03 22.03 -0.94
CA HIS A 182 43.57 21.57 -2.27
C HIS A 182 44.60 21.87 -3.37
N PHE A 183 45.33 22.99 -3.30
CA PHE A 183 46.34 23.39 -4.29
C PHE A 183 47.80 23.14 -3.87
N MET A 184 48.05 22.15 -3.01
CA MET A 184 49.40 21.76 -2.52
C MET A 184 50.01 22.86 -1.64
N ASP A 185 49.27 23.22 -0.60
CA ASP A 185 49.62 24.22 0.41
C ASP A 185 50.02 25.58 -0.22
N ALA A 186 49.22 25.99 -1.21
CA ALA A 186 49.41 27.24 -1.93
C ALA A 186 49.41 28.45 -0.96
N PRO A 187 50.31 29.45 -1.17
CA PRO A 187 50.48 30.57 -0.25
C PRO A 187 49.19 31.37 -0.08
N VAL A 188 48.97 31.81 1.16
CA VAL A 188 47.82 32.60 1.57
C VAL A 188 48.30 33.99 1.96
N VAL A 189 47.78 35.01 1.28
CA VAL A 189 47.99 36.42 1.63
C VAL A 189 46.74 36.95 2.31
N MET A 190 46.88 37.42 3.55
CA MET A 190 45.80 37.98 4.36
C MET A 190 45.71 39.50 4.16
N VAL A 191 44.53 39.98 3.80
CA VAL A 191 44.18 41.39 3.61
C VAL A 191 43.12 41.77 4.63
N GLU A 192 43.57 42.15 5.82
CA GLU A 192 42.70 42.56 6.93
C GLU A 192 41.92 43.84 6.58
N GLY A 193 40.62 43.85 6.86
CA GLY A 193 39.79 45.03 6.64
C GLY A 193 39.94 46.08 7.75
N ARG A 194 39.76 47.37 7.42
CA ARG A 194 39.48 48.40 8.42
C ARG A 194 38.02 48.25 8.92
N THR A 195 37.75 47.24 9.75
CA THR A 195 36.44 47.03 10.39
C THR A 195 36.41 47.61 11.79
N PHE A 196 35.40 48.43 12.08
CA PHE A 196 35.13 48.91 13.44
C PHE A 196 34.56 47.77 14.30
N PRO A 197 34.76 47.80 15.64
CA PRO A 197 34.22 46.80 16.53
C PRO A 197 32.68 46.73 16.46
N VAL A 198 32.15 45.51 16.52
CA VAL A 198 30.72 45.24 16.55
C VAL A 198 30.39 44.50 17.85
N GLU A 199 29.59 45.13 18.71
CA GLU A 199 29.03 44.50 19.91
C GLU A 199 28.00 43.43 19.49
N VAL A 200 28.02 42.26 20.12
CA VAL A 200 27.04 41.19 19.85
C VAL A 200 26.17 41.00 21.09
N ARG A 201 24.86 41.08 20.92
CA ARG A 201 23.87 40.83 21.99
C ARG A 201 22.97 39.67 21.62
N TYR A 202 22.73 38.77 22.57
CA TYR A 202 21.77 37.67 22.41
C TYR A 202 20.43 38.05 23.06
N ARG A 203 19.33 37.82 22.34
CA ARG A 203 17.95 38.19 22.68
C ARG A 203 17.01 37.04 22.26
N PRO A 204 17.04 35.90 22.96
CA PRO A 204 16.17 34.76 22.65
C PRO A 204 14.70 35.14 22.60
N LEU A 205 13.94 34.50 21.72
CA LEU A 205 12.50 34.69 21.59
C LEU A 205 11.76 33.81 22.61
N SER A 206 10.96 34.41 23.49
CA SER A 206 10.17 33.69 24.49
C SER A 206 9.09 32.80 23.85
N SER A 207 8.92 31.59 24.38
CA SER A 207 7.97 30.57 23.90
C SER A 207 6.51 30.79 24.29
N ASP A 208 6.24 31.61 25.32
CA ASP A 208 5.04 31.47 26.15
C ASP A 208 3.87 32.38 25.73
N SER A 209 3.75 32.74 24.45
CA SER A 209 2.66 33.58 23.95
C SER A 209 2.17 33.21 22.55
N ASP A 210 0.85 33.21 22.34
CA ASP A 210 0.18 32.88 21.07
C ASP A 210 0.45 33.88 19.92
N ASP A 211 0.96 35.08 20.21
CA ASP A 211 1.40 36.05 19.20
C ASP A 211 2.77 35.69 18.64
N ALA A 212 2.95 35.78 17.31
CA ALA A 212 4.15 35.36 16.60
C ALA A 212 5.44 36.03 17.15
N PRO A 213 6.28 35.31 17.94
CA PRO A 213 7.23 35.95 18.86
C PRO A 213 8.36 36.68 18.13
N LEU A 214 8.71 36.22 16.92
CA LEU A 214 9.70 36.84 16.03
C LEU A 214 9.42 38.33 15.78
N TYR A 215 8.16 38.72 15.53
CA TYR A 215 7.86 40.10 15.16
C TYR A 215 7.96 41.04 16.36
N ARG A 216 7.51 40.59 17.54
CA ARG A 216 7.68 41.31 18.80
C ARG A 216 9.15 41.46 19.17
N GLY A 217 9.95 40.39 19.00
CA GLY A 217 11.40 40.43 19.19
C GLY A 217 12.11 41.46 18.29
N ILE A 218 11.72 41.56 17.01
CA ILE A 218 12.25 42.58 16.09
C ILE A 218 11.88 44.00 16.55
N VAL A 219 10.62 44.25 16.93
CA VAL A 219 10.20 45.57 17.43
C VAL A 219 10.98 45.94 18.71
N SER A 220 11.09 45.01 19.66
CA SER A 220 11.85 45.21 20.91
C SER A 220 13.34 45.47 20.66
N ALA A 221 13.95 44.77 19.70
CA ALA A 221 15.35 44.97 19.34
C ALA A 221 15.59 46.33 18.66
N VAL A 222 14.66 46.79 17.82
CA VAL A 222 14.71 48.15 17.24
C VAL A 222 14.57 49.23 18.33
N ASP A 223 13.69 49.01 19.31
CA ASP A 223 13.51 49.93 20.44
C ASP A 223 14.75 49.98 21.35
N GLU A 224 15.37 48.83 21.64
CA GLU A 224 16.66 48.75 22.36
C GLU A 224 17.76 49.55 21.63
N LEU A 225 17.89 49.38 20.31
CA LEU A 225 18.87 50.12 19.50
C LEU A 225 18.56 51.63 19.47
N ARG A 226 17.29 52.03 19.52
CA ARG A 226 16.89 53.43 19.69
C ARG A 226 17.26 53.95 21.08
N GLY A 227 17.06 53.18 22.14
CA GLY A 227 17.55 53.52 23.48
C GLY A 227 19.05 53.86 23.45
N LEU A 228 19.86 52.96 22.87
CA LEU A 228 21.30 53.15 22.75
C LEU A 228 21.70 54.42 21.98
N ASP A 229 21.06 54.72 20.83
CA ASP A 229 21.34 55.97 20.11
C ASP A 229 21.01 57.21 20.95
N GLN A 230 19.91 57.16 21.71
CA GLN A 230 19.44 58.27 22.54
C GLN A 230 20.35 58.51 23.75
N ASP A 231 20.72 57.46 24.47
CA ASP A 231 21.62 57.52 25.62
C ASP A 231 23.02 58.03 25.21
N ASN A 232 23.51 57.60 24.04
CA ASN A 232 24.78 58.06 23.47
C ASN A 232 24.68 59.40 22.71
N LYS A 233 23.52 60.07 22.71
CA LYS A 233 23.25 61.34 21.99
C LYS A 233 23.61 61.29 20.49
N LYS A 234 23.48 60.13 19.86
CA LYS A 234 23.72 59.92 18.42
C LYS A 234 22.43 60.08 17.62
N ARG A 235 22.56 60.51 16.35
CA ARG A 235 21.46 60.38 15.37
C ARG A 235 21.11 58.91 15.20
N ARG A 236 19.81 58.60 15.07
CA ARG A 236 19.28 57.25 14.79
C ARG A 236 20.07 56.55 13.67
N GLY A 237 20.67 55.39 13.97
CA GLY A 237 21.44 54.59 13.01
C GLY A 237 20.59 53.59 12.23
N ASP A 238 20.89 53.38 10.96
CA ASP A 238 20.10 52.47 10.11
C ASP A 238 20.26 50.99 10.51
N VAL A 239 19.17 50.23 10.42
CA VAL A 239 19.07 48.84 10.86
C VAL A 239 18.87 47.89 9.67
N LEU A 240 19.63 46.80 9.62
CA LEU A 240 19.45 45.68 8.68
C LEU A 240 18.94 44.45 9.43
N VAL A 241 17.77 43.94 9.08
CA VAL A 241 17.14 42.78 9.73
C VAL A 241 17.19 41.58 8.79
N PHE A 242 17.80 40.48 9.20
CA PHE A 242 17.85 39.23 8.42
C PHE A 242 16.68 38.32 8.75
N LEU A 243 15.92 37.92 7.72
CA LEU A 243 14.69 37.12 7.81
C LEU A 243 14.68 36.00 6.75
N PRO A 244 14.03 34.85 7.02
CA PRO A 244 14.10 33.67 6.16
C PRO A 244 13.22 33.75 4.89
N GLY A 245 12.35 34.76 4.74
CA GLY A 245 11.45 34.83 3.59
C GLY A 245 10.56 36.05 3.48
N GLU A 246 9.87 36.15 2.34
CA GLU A 246 8.94 37.23 1.97
C GLU A 246 7.75 37.35 2.93
N ARG A 247 7.27 36.23 3.49
CA ARG A 247 6.16 36.21 4.45
C ARG A 247 6.59 36.87 5.76
N GLU A 248 7.75 36.49 6.27
CA GLU A 248 8.32 36.98 7.52
C GLU A 248 8.73 38.46 7.39
N ILE A 249 9.28 38.87 6.24
CA ILE A 249 9.55 40.28 5.90
C ILE A 249 8.26 41.12 5.93
N ARG A 250 7.15 40.63 5.38
CA ARG A 250 5.86 41.36 5.43
C ARG A 250 5.30 41.44 6.85
N GLY A 251 5.36 40.37 7.62
CA GLY A 251 4.90 40.36 9.02
C GLY A 251 5.70 41.33 9.90
N ALA A 252 7.04 41.32 9.78
CA ALA A 252 7.91 42.27 10.46
C ALA A 252 7.64 43.73 10.02
N ALA A 253 7.41 43.96 8.72
CA ALA A 253 7.08 45.30 8.21
C ALA A 253 5.75 45.84 8.77
N GLU A 254 4.76 44.97 8.89
CA GLU A 254 3.45 45.30 9.44
C GLU A 254 3.52 45.55 10.96
N ALA A 255 4.25 44.72 11.70
CA ALA A 255 4.48 44.90 13.12
C ALA A 255 5.22 46.22 13.43
N LEU A 256 6.29 46.54 12.69
CA LEU A 256 7.02 47.80 12.85
C LEU A 256 6.14 49.01 12.55
N ARG A 257 5.30 48.96 11.51
CA ARG A 257 4.38 50.06 11.16
C ARG A 257 3.21 50.24 12.13
N ARG A 258 2.85 49.20 12.89
CA ARG A 258 1.82 49.24 13.94
C ARG A 258 2.39 49.51 15.34
N SER A 259 3.72 49.54 15.49
CA SER A 259 4.38 49.76 16.78
C SER A 259 4.28 51.21 17.25
N HIS A 260 4.66 51.47 18.51
CA HIS A 260 4.81 52.82 19.07
C HIS A 260 5.97 53.62 18.46
N LEU A 261 6.79 53.01 17.60
CA LEU A 261 7.99 53.60 17.03
C LEU A 261 7.67 54.50 15.82
N SER A 262 7.69 55.81 16.04
CA SER A 262 7.49 56.82 14.98
C SER A 262 8.71 56.99 14.05
N GLN A 263 8.50 57.64 12.89
CA GLN A 263 9.54 58.09 11.95
C GLN A 263 10.42 57.00 11.32
N LEU A 264 9.86 55.80 11.09
CA LEU A 264 10.56 54.66 10.46
C LEU A 264 10.36 54.56 8.93
N ASP A 265 11.43 54.46 8.16
CA ASP A 265 11.38 54.04 6.74
C ASP A 265 11.59 52.52 6.64
N VAL A 266 10.50 51.76 6.53
CA VAL A 266 10.53 50.29 6.54
C VAL A 266 10.56 49.74 5.11
N LEU A 267 11.76 49.32 4.69
CA LEU A 267 12.11 48.94 3.32
C LEU A 267 12.36 47.43 3.20
N PRO A 268 11.63 46.68 2.35
CA PRO A 268 11.90 45.27 2.11
C PRO A 268 13.09 45.04 1.16
N LEU A 269 13.83 43.94 1.35
CA LEU A 269 14.91 43.48 0.45
C LEU A 269 14.90 41.96 0.23
N TYR A 270 14.30 41.51 -0.87
CA TYR A 270 14.31 40.11 -1.30
C TYR A 270 14.35 39.99 -2.83
N ALA A 271 14.86 38.87 -3.33
CA ALA A 271 15.26 38.68 -4.74
C ALA A 271 14.16 38.91 -5.79
N ARG A 272 12.88 38.92 -5.40
CA ARG A 272 11.74 39.12 -6.31
C ARG A 272 11.33 40.57 -6.53
N LEU A 273 11.83 41.51 -5.73
CA LEU A 273 11.48 42.93 -5.82
C LEU A 273 11.86 43.51 -7.17
N SER A 274 11.09 44.49 -7.65
CA SER A 274 11.39 45.23 -8.87
C SER A 274 12.69 46.03 -8.74
N ALA A 275 13.35 46.33 -9.87
CA ALA A 275 14.59 47.11 -9.87
C ALA A 275 14.41 48.50 -9.21
N SER A 276 13.24 49.12 -9.38
CA SER A 276 12.87 50.38 -8.73
C SER A 276 12.74 50.26 -7.21
N GLU A 277 12.16 49.17 -6.70
CA GLU A 277 12.08 48.93 -5.25
C GLU A 277 13.47 48.66 -4.65
N GLN A 278 14.33 47.92 -5.36
CA GLN A 278 15.71 47.71 -4.94
C GLN A 278 16.53 49.02 -4.95
N GLN A 279 16.28 49.92 -5.91
CA GLN A 279 16.96 51.23 -5.97
C GLN A 279 16.61 52.17 -4.82
N ARG A 280 15.40 52.08 -4.24
CA ARG A 280 15.00 52.87 -3.05
C ARG A 280 15.85 52.61 -1.81
N ILE A 281 16.50 51.44 -1.73
CA ILE A 281 17.42 51.09 -0.63
C ILE A 281 18.68 51.97 -0.67
N PHE A 282 19.08 52.41 -1.87
CA PHE A 282 20.22 53.32 -2.08
C PHE A 282 19.82 54.79 -2.02
N HIS A 283 18.55 55.11 -2.30
CA HIS A 283 18.02 56.49 -2.34
C HIS A 283 16.76 56.58 -1.45
N PRO A 284 16.94 56.76 -0.13
CA PRO A 284 15.82 56.80 0.80
C PRO A 284 14.98 58.07 0.65
N THR A 285 13.68 57.94 0.89
CA THR A 285 12.68 58.95 0.50
C THR A 285 12.01 59.68 1.68
N GLY A 286 12.41 59.39 2.92
CA GLY A 286 11.96 60.11 4.12
C GLY A 286 11.91 59.23 5.36
N GLY A 287 12.08 59.82 6.55
CA GLY A 287 12.18 59.12 7.85
C GLY A 287 13.54 59.34 8.52
N ASP A 288 13.57 59.34 9.86
CA ASP A 288 14.80 59.62 10.62
C ASP A 288 15.70 58.39 10.75
N GLN A 289 15.15 57.18 10.55
CA GLN A 289 15.85 55.90 10.63
C GLN A 289 15.31 54.92 9.59
N ARG A 290 16.19 54.26 8.84
CA ARG A 290 15.81 53.23 7.87
C ARG A 290 15.91 51.84 8.49
N ILE A 291 14.92 50.99 8.21
CA ILE A 291 14.91 49.58 8.59
C ILE A 291 14.77 48.74 7.33
N VAL A 292 15.86 48.09 6.95
CA VAL A 292 15.93 47.23 5.77
C VAL A 292 15.66 45.79 6.19
N LEU A 293 14.51 45.25 5.79
CA LEU A 293 14.06 43.89 6.11
C LEU A 293 14.48 42.94 4.99
N ALA A 294 15.58 42.21 5.18
CA ALA A 294 16.31 41.50 4.15
C ALA A 294 16.30 39.97 4.28
N THR A 295 16.37 39.29 3.15
CA THR A 295 16.84 37.89 3.08
C THR A 295 18.37 37.83 2.95
N ASN A 296 18.96 36.64 2.86
CA ASN A 296 20.39 36.42 2.60
C ASN A 296 20.94 37.15 1.34
N VAL A 297 20.10 37.79 0.51
CA VAL A 297 20.54 38.72 -0.55
C VAL A 297 21.50 39.79 0.00
N ALA A 298 21.27 40.30 1.22
CA ALA A 298 22.16 41.27 1.87
C ALA A 298 23.38 40.65 2.58
N GLU A 299 23.44 39.33 2.72
CA GLU A 299 24.52 38.60 3.44
C GLU A 299 25.80 38.51 2.63
N THR A 300 25.68 38.48 1.29
CA THR A 300 26.79 38.42 0.32
C THR A 300 26.60 39.42 -0.81
N SER A 301 25.50 39.25 -1.54
CA SER A 301 25.22 39.79 -2.89
C SER A 301 25.10 41.31 -3.03
N LEU A 302 24.69 42.01 -1.97
CA LEU A 302 24.35 43.43 -2.01
C LEU A 302 24.87 44.12 -0.76
N THR A 303 25.67 45.16 -0.93
CA THR A 303 26.10 46.03 0.18
C THR A 303 25.08 47.16 0.35
N VAL A 304 24.32 47.13 1.44
CA VAL A 304 23.42 48.22 1.82
C VAL A 304 24.26 49.32 2.50
N PRO A 305 24.28 50.57 1.98
CA PRO A 305 25.06 51.65 2.57
C PRO A 305 24.40 52.22 3.83
N GLY A 306 25.20 52.69 4.79
CA GLY A 306 24.73 53.41 5.99
C GLY A 306 24.31 52.55 7.19
N ILE A 307 24.39 51.22 7.09
CA ILE A 307 23.96 50.31 8.17
C ILE A 307 24.89 50.41 9.40
N ARG A 308 24.33 50.86 10.53
CA ARG A 308 24.99 50.85 11.86
C ARG A 308 24.62 49.61 12.67
N TYR A 309 23.43 49.06 12.47
CA TYR A 309 22.89 47.98 13.31
C TYR A 309 22.42 46.78 12.50
N VAL A 310 22.58 45.60 13.06
CA VAL A 310 22.09 44.33 12.49
C VAL A 310 21.18 43.63 13.49
N ILE A 311 20.05 43.13 13.03
CA ILE A 311 19.20 42.18 13.78
C ILE A 311 19.18 40.87 12.98
N ASP A 312 19.66 39.78 13.58
CA ASP A 312 19.71 38.47 12.95
C ASP A 312 18.68 37.52 13.58
N SER A 313 17.69 37.08 12.78
CA SER A 313 16.76 36.02 13.21
C SER A 313 17.41 34.64 13.35
N GLY A 314 18.68 34.49 12.94
CA GLY A 314 19.44 33.25 13.07
C GLY A 314 19.01 32.14 12.13
N VAL A 315 18.02 32.37 11.27
CA VAL A 315 17.51 31.38 10.33
C VAL A 315 17.57 31.86 8.88
N ALA A 316 17.56 30.90 7.96
CA ALA A 316 17.49 31.13 6.52
C ALA A 316 16.69 30.02 5.84
N ARG A 317 16.06 30.34 4.71
CA ARG A 317 15.45 29.34 3.85
C ARG A 317 16.50 28.80 2.88
N MET A 318 16.89 27.53 3.04
CA MET A 318 17.91 26.89 2.21
C MET A 318 17.28 25.90 1.22
N SER A 319 17.91 25.73 0.06
CA SER A 319 17.49 24.76 -0.95
C SER A 319 18.16 23.41 -0.69
N ARG A 320 17.36 22.35 -0.51
CA ARG A 320 17.85 20.99 -0.28
C ARG A 320 17.17 19.97 -1.20
N TYR A 321 17.96 19.20 -1.92
CA TYR A 321 17.48 18.05 -2.68
C TYR A 321 17.37 16.80 -1.79
N SER A 322 16.34 15.98 -2.02
CA SER A 322 16.17 14.67 -1.39
C SER A 322 16.36 13.57 -2.43
N TYR A 323 17.48 12.85 -2.39
CA TYR A 323 17.78 11.75 -3.33
C TYR A 323 16.81 10.56 -3.23
N ARG A 324 16.07 10.41 -2.12
CA ARG A 324 15.10 9.31 -1.93
C ARG A 324 13.78 9.60 -2.66
N SER A 325 13.22 10.78 -2.43
CA SER A 325 11.95 11.21 -3.03
C SER A 325 12.13 11.93 -4.37
N LYS A 326 13.37 12.24 -4.76
CA LYS A 326 13.75 13.10 -5.90
C LYS A 326 13.14 14.51 -5.88
N VAL A 327 12.78 15.01 -4.69
CA VAL A 327 12.08 16.28 -4.46
C VAL A 327 13.04 17.40 -4.03
N GLN A 328 12.79 18.62 -4.51
CA GLN A 328 13.42 19.83 -3.98
C GLN A 328 12.61 20.38 -2.80
N ARG A 329 13.30 20.63 -1.69
CA ARG A 329 12.74 21.15 -0.44
C ARG A 329 13.32 22.52 -0.13
N LEU A 330 12.52 23.38 0.49
CA LEU A 330 12.92 24.73 0.91
C LEU A 330 12.68 24.94 2.42
N PRO A 331 13.30 24.12 3.30
CA PRO A 331 13.18 24.26 4.75
C PRO A 331 13.74 25.60 5.25
N ILE A 332 13.23 26.06 6.39
CA ILE A 332 13.86 27.10 7.20
C ILE A 332 14.77 26.39 8.18
N GLU A 333 16.06 26.71 8.18
CA GLU A 333 17.09 26.09 9.01
C GLU A 333 17.91 27.18 9.72
N ALA A 334 18.55 26.82 10.85
CA ALA A 334 19.52 27.67 11.51
C ALA A 334 20.72 27.96 10.59
N VAL A 335 21.20 29.21 10.59
CA VAL A 335 22.38 29.60 9.81
C VAL A 335 23.65 29.11 10.50
N SER A 336 24.70 28.84 9.71
CA SER A 336 26.02 28.50 10.21
C SER A 336 26.67 29.67 10.97
N GLN A 337 27.66 29.37 11.80
CA GLN A 337 28.42 30.41 12.51
C GLN A 337 29.06 31.41 11.53
N ALA A 338 29.62 30.92 10.42
CA ALA A 338 30.17 31.74 9.35
C ALA A 338 29.12 32.69 8.73
N SER A 339 27.92 32.20 8.41
CA SER A 339 26.82 33.05 7.91
C SER A 339 26.38 34.10 8.95
N ALA A 340 26.21 33.71 10.22
CA ALA A 340 25.89 34.65 11.30
C ALA A 340 26.99 35.70 11.54
N ASN A 341 28.26 35.34 11.32
CA ASN A 341 29.39 36.27 11.40
C ASN A 341 29.49 37.18 10.17
N GLN A 342 29.15 36.70 8.96
CA GLN A 342 29.00 37.55 7.77
C GLN A 342 27.85 38.55 7.92
N ARG A 343 26.72 38.14 8.53
CA ARG A 343 25.60 39.03 8.88
C ARG A 343 26.04 40.13 9.86
N LYS A 344 26.76 39.76 10.92
CA LYS A 344 27.38 40.71 11.87
C LYS A 344 28.23 41.74 11.11
N GLY A 345 29.10 41.29 10.20
CA GLY A 345 29.95 42.15 9.34
C GLY A 345 29.23 43.00 8.29
N ARG A 346 27.89 43.13 8.35
CA ARG A 346 27.12 44.11 7.57
C ARG A 346 26.91 45.43 8.31
N CYS A 347 27.14 45.46 9.62
CA CYS A 347 27.49 46.68 10.36
C CYS A 347 29.01 46.73 10.65
N GLY A 348 29.50 47.77 11.34
CA GLY A 348 30.93 47.91 11.66
C GLY A 348 31.82 48.38 10.50
N ARG A 349 31.23 48.87 9.40
CA ARG A 349 31.98 49.28 8.18
C ARG A 349 32.33 50.77 8.13
N LEU A 350 31.48 51.62 8.69
CA LEU A 350 31.63 53.09 8.68
C LEU A 350 31.95 53.64 10.08
N GLU A 351 31.44 52.97 11.11
CA GLU A 351 31.59 53.31 12.53
C GLU A 351 31.27 52.05 13.37
N PRO A 352 31.55 52.04 14.70
CA PRO A 352 31.19 50.94 15.58
C PRO A 352 29.68 50.67 15.59
N GLY A 353 29.29 49.39 15.62
CA GLY A 353 27.90 48.95 15.49
C GLY A 353 27.48 47.91 16.53
N VAL A 354 26.21 47.55 16.51
CA VAL A 354 25.63 46.50 17.38
C VAL A 354 24.90 45.48 16.51
N CYS A 355 25.11 44.20 16.82
CA CYS A 355 24.43 43.07 16.20
C CYS A 355 23.60 42.32 17.27
N ILE A 356 22.28 42.40 17.16
CA ILE A 356 21.35 41.66 18.02
C ILE A 356 20.99 40.33 17.34
N ARG A 357 21.25 39.22 18.01
CA ARG A 357 20.90 37.86 17.60
C ARG A 357 19.64 37.42 18.34
N LEU A 358 18.57 37.09 17.61
CA LEU A 358 17.27 36.71 18.20
C LEU A 358 17.21 35.23 18.64
N TYR A 359 18.31 34.74 19.20
CA TYR A 359 18.55 33.35 19.58
C TYR A 359 19.61 33.30 20.70
N GLU A 360 19.76 32.15 21.35
CA GLU A 360 20.70 31.97 22.46
C GLU A 360 22.17 31.94 22.00
N GLN A 361 23.08 32.25 22.93
CA GLN A 361 24.51 32.08 22.71
C GLN A 361 24.89 30.59 22.58
N GLU A 362 24.30 29.71 23.40
CA GLU A 362 24.53 28.26 23.33
C GLU A 362 24.09 27.66 21.98
N ASP A 363 22.98 28.15 21.42
CA ASP A 363 22.55 27.81 20.05
C ASP A 363 23.54 28.33 19.01
N PHE A 364 24.06 29.55 19.15
CA PHE A 364 25.13 30.05 18.27
C PHE A 364 26.36 29.13 18.27
N GLU A 365 26.84 28.74 19.46
CA GLU A 365 28.05 27.94 19.64
C GLU A 365 27.85 26.47 19.20
N GLY A 366 26.66 25.90 19.43
CA GLY A 366 26.28 24.55 18.98
C GLY A 366 26.03 24.40 17.48
N ARG A 367 25.87 25.50 16.73
CA ARG A 367 25.67 25.45 15.27
C ARG A 367 26.95 25.05 14.53
N ARG A 368 26.76 24.48 13.34
CA ARG A 368 27.84 24.17 12.41
C ARG A 368 28.62 25.44 12.03
N GLU A 369 29.94 25.33 12.02
CA GLU A 369 30.84 26.43 11.69
C GLU A 369 30.59 26.98 10.27
N PHE A 370 30.43 26.09 9.28
CA PHE A 370 30.22 26.45 7.88
C PHE A 370 28.92 25.88 7.30
N THR A 371 28.37 26.61 6.33
CA THR A 371 27.24 26.16 5.51
C THR A 371 27.70 25.08 4.52
N GLU A 372 26.92 24.00 4.37
CA GLU A 372 27.22 22.93 3.40
C GLU A 372 27.31 23.46 1.95
N PRO A 373 28.34 23.09 1.17
CA PRO A 373 28.48 23.48 -0.24
C PRO A 373 27.28 23.11 -1.11
N GLU A 374 27.05 23.86 -2.19
CA GLU A 374 25.94 23.59 -3.12
C GLU A 374 25.99 22.18 -3.71
N LEU A 375 27.20 21.69 -3.99
CA LEU A 375 27.48 20.35 -4.52
C LEU A 375 26.93 19.21 -3.62
N GLN A 376 26.80 19.42 -2.31
CA GLN A 376 26.33 18.40 -1.37
C GLN A 376 24.81 18.44 -1.09
N ARG A 377 24.10 19.43 -1.61
CA ARG A 377 22.67 19.68 -1.32
C ARG A 377 21.76 19.82 -2.55
N THR A 378 22.30 19.59 -3.75
CA THR A 378 21.59 19.74 -5.04
C THR A 378 21.54 18.42 -5.84
N ASN A 379 20.77 18.41 -6.93
CA ASN A 379 20.74 17.28 -7.87
C ASN A 379 21.97 17.34 -8.80
N LEU A 380 22.70 16.23 -8.91
CA LEU A 380 23.95 16.14 -9.66
C LEU A 380 23.80 15.64 -11.11
N ALA A 381 22.59 15.43 -11.63
CA ALA A 381 22.39 14.93 -13.00
C ALA A 381 22.98 15.87 -14.07
N SER A 382 22.66 17.18 -14.00
CA SER A 382 23.22 18.20 -14.90
C SER A 382 24.74 18.24 -14.88
N VAL A 383 25.30 18.04 -13.68
CA VAL A 383 26.73 17.99 -13.41
C VAL A 383 27.39 16.78 -14.05
N ILE A 384 26.89 15.58 -13.73
CA ILE A 384 27.43 14.31 -14.22
C ILE A 384 27.39 14.30 -15.75
N LEU A 385 26.31 14.81 -16.35
CA LEU A 385 26.20 14.93 -17.80
C LEU A 385 27.28 15.82 -18.42
N GLN A 386 27.56 16.99 -17.82
CA GLN A 386 28.64 17.88 -18.26
C GLN A 386 30.03 17.23 -18.09
N MET A 387 30.26 16.51 -16.99
CA MET A 387 31.53 15.79 -16.77
C MET A 387 31.77 14.70 -17.81
N LEU A 388 30.72 13.96 -18.17
CA LEU A 388 30.79 12.89 -19.18
C LEU A 388 31.05 13.46 -20.58
N ASP A 389 30.36 14.54 -20.98
CA ASP A 389 30.57 15.23 -22.26
C ASP A 389 31.99 15.82 -22.39
N LEU A 390 32.47 16.50 -21.34
CA LEU A 390 33.83 17.04 -21.27
C LEU A 390 34.92 15.96 -21.13
N LYS A 391 34.55 14.71 -20.83
CA LYS A 391 35.44 13.57 -20.51
C LYS A 391 36.32 13.83 -19.29
N LEU A 392 35.75 14.36 -18.21
CA LEU A 392 36.42 14.62 -16.93
C LEU A 392 36.58 13.36 -16.06
N GLY A 393 36.30 12.17 -16.59
CA GLY A 393 36.40 10.92 -15.84
C GLY A 393 35.34 10.78 -14.75
N ASP A 394 35.57 9.84 -13.82
CA ASP A 394 34.66 9.54 -12.73
C ASP A 394 34.56 10.70 -11.72
N ILE A 395 33.33 11.06 -11.37
CA ILE A 395 32.98 12.09 -10.38
C ILE A 395 33.47 11.71 -8.98
N GLU A 396 33.46 10.43 -8.60
CA GLU A 396 34.01 10.00 -7.30
C GLU A 396 35.53 10.15 -7.19
N ARG A 397 36.22 10.28 -8.33
CA ARG A 397 37.68 10.49 -8.43
C ARG A 397 38.04 11.90 -8.90
N PHE A 398 37.06 12.78 -9.02
CA PHE A 398 37.29 14.17 -9.39
C PHE A 398 37.74 14.96 -8.14
N PRO A 399 38.80 15.76 -8.23
CA PRO A 399 39.31 16.49 -7.07
C PRO A 399 38.38 17.68 -6.78
N PHE A 400 37.30 17.43 -6.05
CA PHE A 400 36.55 18.49 -5.38
C PHE A 400 37.28 18.90 -4.09
N ILE A 401 36.91 20.06 -3.56
CA ILE A 401 37.34 20.47 -2.22
C ILE A 401 36.58 19.66 -1.17
N ASP A 402 35.26 19.59 -1.31
CA ASP A 402 34.40 18.69 -0.54
C ASP A 402 33.65 17.79 -1.55
N ALA A 403 33.92 16.48 -1.52
CA ALA A 403 33.30 15.55 -2.47
C ALA A 403 31.78 15.44 -2.25
N PRO A 404 30.99 15.18 -3.31
CA PRO A 404 29.57 14.88 -3.18
C PRO A 404 29.35 13.50 -2.52
N ASP A 405 28.28 13.37 -1.75
CA ASP A 405 27.85 12.09 -1.19
C ASP A 405 27.43 11.12 -2.32
N ARG A 406 27.97 9.89 -2.28
CA ARG A 406 27.73 8.81 -3.27
C ARG A 406 26.25 8.56 -3.58
N ARG A 407 25.34 8.84 -2.65
CA ARG A 407 23.89 8.66 -2.81
C ARG A 407 23.31 9.66 -3.81
N TYR A 408 23.78 10.91 -3.80
CA TYR A 408 23.41 11.95 -4.76
C TYR A 408 24.05 11.68 -6.14
N VAL A 409 25.30 11.17 -6.15
CA VAL A 409 25.97 10.72 -7.38
C VAL A 409 25.18 9.59 -8.05
N THR A 410 24.83 8.55 -7.28
CA THR A 410 24.08 7.39 -7.76
C THR A 410 22.70 7.79 -8.28
N ASP A 411 22.00 8.70 -7.59
CA ASP A 411 20.69 9.18 -8.04
C ASP A 411 20.78 10.07 -9.31
N GLY A 412 21.83 10.89 -9.43
CA GLY A 412 22.12 11.66 -10.63
C GLY A 412 22.36 10.77 -11.85
N TYR A 413 23.15 9.69 -11.72
CA TYR A 413 23.30 8.68 -12.78
C TYR A 413 21.96 8.03 -13.14
N LYS A 414 21.16 7.60 -12.15
CA LYS A 414 19.82 7.04 -12.39
C LYS A 414 18.89 8.00 -13.13
N LEU A 415 18.92 9.29 -12.80
CA LEU A 415 18.10 10.28 -13.52
C LEU A 415 18.54 10.46 -14.97
N LEU A 416 19.84 10.40 -15.26
CA LEU A 416 20.35 10.44 -16.64
C LEU A 416 20.00 9.17 -17.43
N GLU A 417 20.00 8.01 -16.77
CA GLU A 417 19.54 6.73 -17.34
C GLU A 417 18.01 6.77 -17.63
N GLU A 418 17.22 7.27 -16.67
CA GLU A 418 15.77 7.46 -16.80
C GLU A 418 15.37 8.33 -18.01
N ILE A 419 16.16 9.35 -18.36
CA ILE A 419 15.92 10.20 -19.55
C ILE A 419 16.64 9.73 -20.83
N GLY A 420 17.44 8.65 -20.77
CA GLY A 420 18.22 8.12 -21.90
C GLY A 420 19.49 8.89 -22.28
N ALA A 421 19.99 9.76 -21.38
CA ALA A 421 21.23 10.50 -21.57
C ALA A 421 22.50 9.64 -21.40
N ILE A 422 22.39 8.53 -20.66
CA ILE A 422 23.43 7.51 -20.51
C ILE A 422 22.84 6.11 -20.71
N ASP A 423 23.71 5.13 -20.98
CA ASP A 423 23.37 3.70 -20.96
C ASP A 423 23.55 3.06 -19.56
N ASP A 424 23.26 1.76 -19.46
CA ASP A 424 23.43 0.91 -18.28
C ASP A 424 24.90 0.87 -17.76
N ARG A 425 25.86 1.12 -18.66
CA ARG A 425 27.30 1.20 -18.37
C ARG A 425 27.76 2.61 -17.99
N ARG A 426 26.83 3.56 -17.84
CA ARG A 426 27.04 4.99 -17.55
C ARG A 426 27.80 5.74 -18.64
N ILE A 427 27.79 5.25 -19.88
CA ILE A 427 28.41 5.90 -21.04
C ILE A 427 27.40 6.87 -21.66
N ILE A 428 27.86 8.09 -22.00
CA ILE A 428 27.01 9.13 -22.57
C ILE A 428 26.55 8.79 -24.00
N THR A 429 25.24 8.73 -24.19
CA THR A 429 24.57 8.42 -25.46
C THR A 429 24.69 9.59 -26.45
N PRO A 430 24.37 9.40 -27.75
CA PRO A 430 24.25 10.51 -28.70
C PRO A 430 23.26 11.59 -28.20
N LEU A 431 22.09 11.15 -27.71
CA LEU A 431 21.10 12.01 -27.07
C LEU A 431 21.68 12.75 -25.85
N GLY A 432 22.45 12.07 -25.00
CA GLY A 432 23.15 12.68 -23.88
C GLY A 432 24.11 13.81 -24.28
N ARG A 433 24.82 13.67 -25.41
CA ARG A 433 25.71 14.72 -25.95
C ARG A 433 24.95 15.92 -26.51
N GLU A 434 23.79 15.69 -27.12
CA GLU A 434 22.89 16.79 -27.50
C GLU A 434 22.36 17.51 -26.25
N LEU A 435 21.91 16.76 -25.24
CA LEU A 435 21.44 17.30 -23.96
C LEU A 435 22.51 18.13 -23.22
N ALA A 436 23.75 17.64 -23.16
CA ALA A 436 24.85 18.34 -22.50
C ALA A 436 25.11 19.73 -23.09
N ARG A 437 24.79 19.96 -24.37
CA ARG A 437 24.95 21.25 -25.05
C ARG A 437 23.88 22.27 -24.65
N LEU A 438 22.70 21.82 -24.22
CA LEU A 438 21.59 22.71 -23.84
C LEU A 438 21.86 23.36 -22.47
N PRO A 439 21.69 24.69 -22.33
CA PRO A 439 22.02 25.41 -21.11
C PRO A 439 20.86 25.43 -20.09
N ILE A 440 20.21 24.28 -19.88
CA ILE A 440 19.03 24.06 -19.03
C ILE A 440 19.10 22.70 -18.31
N ASP A 441 18.15 22.41 -17.41
CA ASP A 441 18.04 21.11 -16.74
C ASP A 441 17.87 19.96 -17.77
N PRO A 442 18.57 18.82 -17.63
CA PRO A 442 18.51 17.71 -18.59
C PRO A 442 17.09 17.18 -18.87
N LYS A 443 16.16 17.25 -17.91
CA LYS A 443 14.75 16.85 -18.12
C LYS A 443 14.05 17.80 -19.09
N LEU A 444 14.23 19.11 -18.90
CA LEU A 444 13.68 20.13 -19.80
C LEU A 444 14.36 20.06 -21.18
N GLY A 445 15.67 19.77 -21.22
CA GLY A 445 16.37 19.46 -22.46
C GLY A 445 15.80 18.24 -23.19
N ARG A 446 15.49 17.16 -22.44
CA ARG A 446 14.92 15.91 -23.01
C ARG A 446 13.57 16.14 -23.65
N MET A 447 12.73 16.95 -23.02
CA MET A 447 11.46 17.42 -23.56
C MET A 447 11.65 18.17 -24.89
N VAL A 448 12.57 19.13 -24.95
CA VAL A 448 12.85 19.91 -26.16
C VAL A 448 13.36 19.04 -27.32
N LEU A 449 14.25 18.07 -27.03
CA LEU A 449 14.75 17.17 -28.08
C LEU A 449 13.69 16.15 -28.53
N ALA A 450 12.84 15.65 -27.62
CA ALA A 450 11.70 14.79 -27.98
C ALA A 450 10.68 15.48 -28.88
N ALA A 451 10.51 16.80 -28.73
CA ALA A 451 9.54 17.57 -29.48
C ALA A 451 9.81 17.58 -31.00
N ARG A 452 11.04 17.30 -31.43
CA ARG A 452 11.37 17.04 -32.85
C ARG A 452 10.60 15.82 -33.37
N ASP A 453 10.61 14.74 -32.59
CA ASP A 453 10.09 13.44 -33.00
C ASP A 453 8.55 13.39 -32.90
N TYR A 454 7.95 14.28 -32.10
CA TYR A 454 6.49 14.46 -31.97
C TYR A 454 5.95 15.70 -32.71
N GLY A 455 6.77 16.48 -33.43
CA GLY A 455 6.31 17.64 -34.20
C GLY A 455 5.77 18.82 -33.37
N CYS A 456 6.24 19.02 -32.14
CA CYS A 456 5.73 20.03 -31.20
C CYS A 456 6.84 20.97 -30.66
N VAL A 457 7.82 21.28 -31.52
CA VAL A 457 9.06 22.00 -31.16
C VAL A 457 8.75 23.41 -30.67
N HIS A 458 7.81 24.11 -31.28
CA HIS A 458 7.42 25.47 -30.88
C HIS A 458 6.85 25.50 -29.45
N GLU A 459 5.92 24.59 -29.16
CA GLU A 459 5.27 24.45 -27.86
C GLU A 459 6.28 24.04 -26.78
N ALA A 460 7.12 23.05 -27.07
CA ALA A 460 8.13 22.56 -26.13
C ALA A 460 9.22 23.61 -25.83
N LEU A 461 9.61 24.43 -26.82
CA LEU A 461 10.51 25.55 -26.59
C LEU A 461 9.89 26.61 -25.67
N ALA A 462 8.63 26.99 -25.89
CA ALA A 462 7.90 27.92 -25.01
C ALA A 462 7.81 27.39 -23.57
N ILE A 463 7.43 26.12 -23.41
CA ILE A 463 7.32 25.43 -22.11
C ILE A 463 8.68 25.35 -21.39
N ALA A 464 9.70 24.78 -22.03
CA ALA A 464 10.99 24.52 -21.38
C ALA A 464 11.72 25.81 -21.03
N SER A 465 11.59 26.85 -21.87
CA SER A 465 12.14 28.18 -21.58
C SER A 465 11.41 28.88 -20.43
N PHE A 466 10.09 28.72 -20.30
CA PHE A 466 9.32 29.24 -19.17
C PHE A 466 9.73 28.57 -17.85
N LEU A 467 9.82 27.24 -17.84
CA LEU A 467 10.19 26.45 -16.66
C LEU A 467 11.65 26.66 -16.21
N THR A 468 12.50 27.22 -17.09
CA THR A 468 13.88 27.58 -16.76
C THR A 468 13.99 28.93 -16.04
N VAL A 469 13.05 29.85 -16.27
CA VAL A 469 13.11 31.21 -15.70
C VAL A 469 12.19 31.34 -14.49
N GLN A 470 12.33 32.43 -13.73
CA GLN A 470 11.31 32.79 -12.76
C GLN A 470 10.01 33.16 -13.49
N ASP A 471 8.87 32.62 -13.02
CA ASP A 471 7.54 32.90 -13.56
C ASP A 471 7.34 34.42 -13.81
N PRO A 472 7.05 34.84 -15.06
CA PRO A 472 6.84 36.24 -15.41
C PRO A 472 5.52 36.79 -14.85
N ARG A 473 4.57 35.95 -14.45
CA ARG A 473 3.26 36.37 -13.93
C ARG A 473 3.41 36.88 -12.49
N GLU A 474 2.81 38.03 -12.25
CA GLU A 474 2.74 38.69 -10.96
C GLU A 474 1.32 38.56 -10.40
N ARG A 475 1.21 38.36 -9.08
CA ARG A 475 -0.09 38.35 -8.37
C ARG A 475 0.01 39.26 -7.13
N PRO A 476 -0.01 40.60 -7.30
CA PRO A 476 0.10 41.54 -6.19
C PRO A 476 -1.11 41.41 -5.26
N ARG A 477 -0.91 41.37 -3.94
CA ARG A 477 -2.00 41.18 -2.96
C ARG A 477 -3.16 42.17 -3.14
N ALA A 478 -2.86 43.44 -3.40
CA ALA A 478 -3.87 44.49 -3.59
C ALA A 478 -4.65 44.41 -4.92
N ALA A 479 -4.27 43.49 -5.82
CA ALA A 479 -4.89 43.32 -7.13
C ALA A 479 -4.98 41.82 -7.53
N GLN A 480 -5.19 40.94 -6.54
CA GLN A 480 -5.20 39.49 -6.76
C GLN A 480 -6.26 39.06 -7.76
N ASP A 481 -7.51 39.50 -7.60
CA ASP A 481 -8.61 39.11 -8.50
C ASP A 481 -8.39 39.60 -9.94
N ALA A 482 -7.85 40.82 -10.10
CA ALA A 482 -7.52 41.39 -11.41
C ALA A 482 -6.34 40.66 -12.09
N ALA A 483 -5.34 40.24 -11.31
CA ALA A 483 -4.24 39.43 -11.81
C ALA A 483 -4.70 38.02 -12.18
N ASP A 484 -5.53 37.39 -11.34
CA ASP A 484 -6.04 36.03 -11.58
C ASP A 484 -7.00 36.01 -12.78
N PHE A 485 -7.80 37.05 -12.98
CA PHE A 485 -8.58 37.25 -14.22
C PHE A 485 -7.68 37.39 -15.44
N ALA A 486 -6.67 38.28 -15.39
CA ALA A 486 -5.74 38.49 -16.52
C ALA A 486 -4.97 37.21 -16.89
N HIS A 487 -4.48 36.46 -15.90
CA HIS A 487 -3.77 35.19 -16.10
C HIS A 487 -4.69 34.01 -16.44
N GLY A 488 -5.99 34.15 -16.17
CA GLY A 488 -7.01 33.16 -16.52
C GLY A 488 -7.40 33.15 -18.01
N THR A 489 -7.09 34.22 -18.74
CA THR A 489 -7.39 34.33 -20.18
C THR A 489 -6.68 33.28 -21.04
N ASP A 490 -5.48 32.86 -20.63
CA ASP A 490 -4.69 31.81 -21.30
C ASP A 490 -4.91 30.41 -20.69
N ALA A 491 -5.86 30.22 -19.78
CA ALA A 491 -6.02 28.98 -19.02
C ALA A 491 -6.61 27.84 -19.87
N HIS A 492 -5.81 26.81 -20.13
CA HIS A 492 -6.27 25.57 -20.76
C HIS A 492 -6.78 24.59 -19.70
N GLU A 493 -8.03 24.12 -19.84
CA GLU A 493 -8.76 23.35 -18.81
C GLU A 493 -7.96 22.17 -18.24
N GLN A 494 -7.28 21.41 -19.10
CA GLN A 494 -6.58 20.17 -18.73
C GLN A 494 -5.04 20.30 -18.67
N SER A 495 -4.45 21.49 -18.84
CA SER A 495 -2.98 21.62 -18.93
C SER A 495 -2.44 23.01 -18.61
N ASP A 496 -1.66 23.11 -17.54
CA ASP A 496 -0.85 24.31 -17.25
C ASP A 496 0.25 24.51 -18.32
N PHE A 497 0.72 23.44 -18.95
CA PHE A 497 1.75 23.51 -20.00
C PHE A 497 1.22 24.20 -21.26
N LEU A 498 0.02 23.84 -21.73
CA LEU A 498 -0.63 24.56 -22.84
C LEU A 498 -1.05 25.98 -22.44
N SER A 499 -1.33 26.22 -21.15
CA SER A 499 -1.56 27.58 -20.66
C SER A 499 -0.32 28.48 -20.78
N ILE A 500 0.88 27.90 -20.66
CA ILE A 500 2.15 28.60 -20.91
C ILE A 500 2.33 28.89 -22.41
N VAL A 501 1.96 27.95 -23.29
CA VAL A 501 2.00 28.13 -24.75
C VAL A 501 1.04 29.24 -25.20
N ALA A 502 -0.20 29.25 -24.71
CA ALA A 502 -1.17 30.31 -25.01
C ALA A 502 -0.66 31.69 -24.58
N LEU A 503 -0.14 31.80 -23.34
CA LEU A 503 0.50 33.02 -22.83
C LEU A 503 1.69 33.47 -23.70
N TRP A 504 2.55 32.53 -24.13
CA TRP A 504 3.69 32.81 -25.00
C TRP A 504 3.23 33.40 -26.34
N ASN A 505 2.27 32.75 -27.01
CA ASN A 505 1.74 33.16 -28.30
C ASN A 505 1.11 34.57 -28.21
N ARG A 506 0.32 34.81 -27.15
CA ARG A 506 -0.27 36.12 -26.86
C ARG A 506 0.80 37.20 -26.64
N ILE A 507 1.83 36.90 -25.85
CA ILE A 507 2.93 37.83 -25.57
C ILE A 507 3.73 38.15 -26.84
N GLU A 508 4.15 37.16 -27.63
CA GLU A 508 4.94 37.43 -28.84
C GLU A 508 4.12 38.15 -29.92
N GLY A 509 2.82 37.83 -30.08
CA GLY A 509 1.93 38.57 -30.97
C GLY A 509 1.83 40.05 -30.58
N GLN A 510 1.62 40.34 -29.29
CA GLN A 510 1.58 41.71 -28.78
C GLN A 510 2.94 42.42 -28.87
N ARG A 511 4.06 41.70 -28.69
CA ARG A 511 5.42 42.23 -28.87
C ARG A 511 5.76 42.54 -30.33
N GLN A 512 5.10 41.88 -31.29
CA GLN A 512 5.25 42.16 -32.72
C GLN A 512 4.37 43.34 -33.15
N ALA A 513 3.15 43.44 -32.62
CA ALA A 513 2.20 44.50 -32.95
C ALA A 513 2.49 45.86 -32.25
N LEU A 514 3.10 45.85 -31.05
CA LEU A 514 3.32 47.04 -30.24
C LEU A 514 4.77 47.55 -30.29
N THR A 515 4.95 48.87 -30.19
CA THR A 515 6.28 49.48 -29.98
C THR A 515 6.86 49.06 -28.62
N SER A 516 8.20 49.10 -28.47
CA SER A 516 8.88 48.66 -27.25
C SER A 516 8.38 49.33 -25.95
N SER A 517 7.97 50.61 -26.02
CA SER A 517 7.41 51.35 -24.89
C SER A 517 5.95 50.96 -24.61
N ALA A 518 5.13 50.77 -25.65
CA ALA A 518 3.75 50.29 -25.53
C ALA A 518 3.69 48.86 -25.00
N PHE A 519 4.56 47.96 -25.48
CA PHE A 519 4.67 46.58 -25.00
C PHE A 519 5.09 46.50 -23.52
N ARG A 520 5.98 47.39 -23.06
CA ARG A 520 6.33 47.48 -21.62
C ARG A 520 5.12 47.89 -20.77
N LYS A 521 4.31 48.85 -21.24
CA LYS A 521 3.04 49.24 -20.59
C LYS A 521 2.00 48.10 -20.63
N TYR A 522 1.92 47.36 -21.73
CA TYR A 522 1.06 46.19 -21.87
C TYR A 522 1.41 45.11 -20.83
N CYS A 523 2.69 44.76 -20.68
CA CYS A 523 3.14 43.81 -19.67
C CYS A 523 2.67 44.22 -18.26
N GLN A 524 2.86 45.49 -17.90
CA GLN A 524 2.41 46.02 -16.60
C GLN A 524 0.88 45.94 -16.42
N LYS A 525 0.09 46.31 -17.45
CA LYS A 525 -1.38 46.19 -17.43
C LYS A 525 -1.87 44.73 -17.36
N GLN A 526 -1.04 43.77 -17.74
CA GLN A 526 -1.35 42.34 -17.72
C GLN A 526 -0.69 41.60 -16.54
N PHE A 527 -0.16 42.32 -15.55
CA PHE A 527 0.52 41.75 -14.39
C PHE A 527 1.68 40.80 -14.80
N LEU A 528 2.46 41.21 -15.80
CA LEU A 528 3.64 40.51 -16.30
C LEU A 528 4.92 41.32 -16.05
N HIS A 529 5.90 40.71 -15.36
CA HIS A 529 7.19 41.33 -15.09
C HIS A 529 8.04 41.38 -16.38
N TYR A 530 8.08 42.55 -17.03
CA TYR A 530 8.74 42.78 -18.32
C TYR A 530 10.15 42.17 -18.46
N MET A 531 11.00 42.25 -17.42
CA MET A 531 12.35 41.67 -17.50
C MET A 531 12.36 40.13 -17.48
N ARG A 532 11.39 39.48 -16.83
CA ARG A 532 11.25 38.01 -16.85
C ARG A 532 10.71 37.54 -18.19
N VAL A 533 9.79 38.29 -18.80
CA VAL A 533 9.35 38.07 -20.20
C VAL A 533 10.52 38.17 -21.17
N ARG A 534 11.42 39.17 -20.99
CA ARG A 534 12.66 39.25 -21.79
C ARG A 534 13.60 38.08 -21.57
N GLU A 535 13.80 37.62 -20.33
CA GLU A 535 14.66 36.47 -20.03
C GLU A 535 14.07 35.16 -20.60
N TRP A 536 12.75 34.96 -20.46
CA TRP A 536 12.02 33.85 -21.08
C TRP A 536 12.27 33.79 -22.59
N ARG A 537 12.04 34.92 -23.28
CA ARG A 537 12.24 35.03 -24.73
C ARG A 537 13.68 34.77 -25.17
N GLU A 538 14.65 35.18 -24.37
CA GLU A 538 16.05 34.95 -24.67
C GLU A 538 16.48 33.50 -24.41
N ILE A 539 15.97 32.84 -23.36
CA ILE A 539 16.14 31.38 -23.18
C ILE A 539 15.53 30.64 -24.38
N HIS A 540 14.31 30.99 -24.80
CA HIS A 540 13.67 30.41 -25.98
C HIS A 540 14.56 30.56 -27.22
N ARG A 541 15.10 31.76 -27.47
CA ARG A 541 16.02 32.02 -28.58
C ARG A 541 17.29 31.16 -28.49
N GLN A 542 17.89 31.03 -27.30
CA GLN A 542 19.07 30.19 -27.10
C GLN A 542 18.81 28.70 -27.36
N LEU A 543 17.70 28.17 -26.83
CA LEU A 543 17.31 26.78 -27.04
C LEU A 543 17.03 26.52 -28.52
N TRP A 544 16.29 27.40 -29.18
CA TRP A 544 16.07 27.34 -30.62
C TRP A 544 17.39 27.33 -31.40
N LEU A 545 18.29 28.29 -31.15
CA LEU A 545 19.59 28.35 -31.84
C LEU A 545 20.46 27.10 -31.61
N ALA A 546 20.36 26.47 -30.45
CA ALA A 546 21.10 25.25 -30.13
C ALA A 546 20.59 24.00 -30.89
N ILE A 547 19.27 23.91 -31.16
CA ILE A 547 18.65 22.75 -31.83
C ILE A 547 18.37 22.99 -33.33
N LYS A 548 18.30 24.25 -33.79
CA LYS A 548 18.02 24.62 -35.18
C LYS A 548 18.85 23.88 -36.24
N PRO A 549 20.14 23.53 -36.02
CA PRO A 549 20.89 22.74 -37.00
C PRO A 549 20.34 21.32 -37.25
N THR A 550 19.54 20.78 -36.34
CA THR A 550 19.04 19.38 -36.36
C THR A 550 17.51 19.28 -36.26
N THR A 551 16.77 20.39 -36.32
CA THR A 551 15.30 20.40 -36.26
C THR A 551 14.70 21.66 -36.90
N ARG A 552 13.37 21.67 -37.10
CA ARG A 552 12.58 22.83 -37.55
C ARG A 552 11.48 23.15 -36.54
N LEU A 553 10.90 24.34 -36.62
CA LEU A 553 9.62 24.62 -35.95
C LEU A 553 8.50 23.94 -36.73
N ASN A 554 7.42 23.56 -36.05
CA ASN A 554 6.18 23.10 -36.66
C ASN A 554 5.41 24.27 -37.28
N ASP A 555 4.84 24.06 -38.48
CA ASP A 555 4.08 25.07 -39.21
C ASP A 555 2.66 25.23 -38.65
N GLU A 556 2.04 24.13 -38.20
CA GLU A 556 0.75 24.11 -37.52
C GLU A 556 0.90 23.87 -36.01
N PRO A 557 -0.02 24.38 -35.15
CA PRO A 557 -0.01 24.10 -33.72
C PRO A 557 -0.13 22.61 -33.42
N ALA A 558 0.73 22.09 -32.54
CA ALA A 558 0.73 20.68 -32.21
C ALA A 558 -0.50 20.26 -31.37
N ASP A 559 -0.96 19.03 -31.57
CA ASP A 559 -2.10 18.47 -30.83
C ASP A 559 -1.76 18.22 -29.34
N TYR A 560 -2.80 18.09 -28.51
CA TYR A 560 -2.64 17.86 -27.07
C TYR A 560 -1.75 16.65 -26.78
N ARG A 561 -1.89 15.55 -27.52
CA ARG A 561 -1.12 14.32 -27.25
C ARG A 561 0.35 14.51 -27.56
N SER A 562 0.71 15.11 -28.70
CA SER A 562 2.11 15.28 -29.10
C SER A 562 2.89 16.19 -28.16
N VAL A 563 2.29 17.30 -27.70
CA VAL A 563 2.90 18.16 -26.68
C VAL A 563 3.15 17.38 -25.38
N HIS A 564 2.15 16.63 -24.89
CA HIS A 564 2.28 15.95 -23.60
C HIS A 564 3.16 14.68 -23.66
N LEU A 565 3.31 14.04 -24.82
CA LEU A 565 4.33 13.01 -25.04
C LEU A 565 5.74 13.59 -24.90
N ALA A 566 6.02 14.74 -25.54
CA ALA A 566 7.30 15.42 -25.37
C ALA A 566 7.54 15.82 -23.90
N VAL A 567 6.55 16.42 -23.23
CA VAL A 567 6.60 16.77 -21.79
C VAL A 567 6.93 15.54 -20.92
N LEU A 568 6.27 14.41 -21.18
CA LEU A 568 6.49 13.15 -20.46
C LEU A 568 7.90 12.59 -20.63
N THR A 569 8.54 12.70 -21.80
CA THR A 569 9.92 12.16 -21.98
C THR A 569 10.94 12.79 -21.04
N GLY A 570 10.78 14.08 -20.70
CA GLY A 570 11.60 14.76 -19.71
C GLY A 570 11.16 14.50 -18.28
N LEU A 571 9.85 14.36 -18.06
CA LEU A 571 9.23 14.41 -16.74
C LEU A 571 8.60 13.08 -16.30
N VAL A 572 9.04 11.95 -16.87
CA VAL A 572 8.55 10.60 -16.56
C VAL A 572 8.65 10.25 -15.06
N GLY A 573 9.61 10.83 -14.34
CA GLY A 573 9.74 10.69 -12.89
C GLY A 573 8.71 11.46 -12.06
N ASN A 574 8.00 12.42 -12.65
CA ASN A 574 7.05 13.34 -12.00
C ASN A 574 5.58 13.02 -12.36
N ILE A 575 5.29 11.76 -12.67
CA ILE A 575 3.92 11.28 -12.90
C ILE A 575 3.23 10.96 -11.56
N GLY A 576 1.90 11.06 -11.53
CA GLY A 576 1.10 10.58 -10.41
C GLY A 576 -0.28 10.09 -10.80
N MET A 577 -0.73 9.05 -10.09
CA MET A 577 -2.06 8.48 -10.18
C MET A 577 -2.88 8.94 -8.96
N LYS A 578 -4.11 9.41 -9.18
CA LYS A 578 -5.00 9.85 -8.10
C LYS A 578 -5.32 8.71 -7.14
N ASP A 579 -5.17 8.97 -5.85
CA ASP A 579 -5.41 8.05 -4.74
C ASP A 579 -6.20 8.80 -3.66
N GLU A 580 -7.48 8.46 -3.49
CA GLU A 580 -8.47 9.19 -2.69
C GLU A 580 -8.45 10.73 -2.92
N ASN A 581 -7.84 11.46 -1.97
CA ASN A 581 -7.76 12.92 -1.92
C ASN A 581 -6.44 13.49 -2.44
N GLU A 582 -5.44 12.65 -2.69
CA GLU A 582 -4.09 13.02 -3.13
C GLU A 582 -3.67 12.24 -4.39
N TYR A 583 -2.38 12.29 -4.73
CA TYR A 583 -1.80 11.55 -5.86
C TYR A 583 -0.63 10.70 -5.38
N ARG A 584 -0.66 9.42 -5.72
CA ARG A 584 0.47 8.51 -5.60
C ARG A 584 1.38 8.68 -6.81
N GLY A 585 2.54 9.27 -6.58
CA GLY A 585 3.63 9.37 -7.55
C GLY A 585 4.48 8.09 -7.59
N GLY A 586 5.48 8.09 -8.46
CA GLY A 586 6.48 7.03 -8.48
C GLY A 586 7.25 6.95 -7.15
N ARG A 587 7.72 5.73 -6.80
CA ARG A 587 8.53 5.47 -5.59
C ARG A 587 7.80 5.83 -4.28
N ASP A 588 6.50 5.52 -4.23
CA ASP A 588 5.59 5.74 -3.09
C ASP A 588 5.49 7.20 -2.59
N THR A 589 5.85 8.16 -3.44
CA THR A 589 5.65 9.59 -3.15
C THR A 589 4.16 9.93 -3.12
N ARG A 590 3.72 10.74 -2.16
CA ARG A 590 2.34 11.23 -2.03
C ARG A 590 2.33 12.75 -2.15
N PHE A 591 1.54 13.30 -3.08
CA PHE A 591 1.52 14.73 -3.36
C PHE A 591 0.13 15.29 -3.66
N ASN A 592 -0.03 16.59 -3.45
CA ASN A 592 -1.25 17.34 -3.75
C ASN A 592 -1.06 18.22 -4.98
N LEU A 593 -2.10 18.50 -5.76
CA LEU A 593 -2.01 19.51 -6.82
C LEU A 593 -1.95 20.90 -6.19
N HIS A 594 -1.01 21.74 -6.64
CA HIS A 594 -0.87 23.10 -6.11
C HIS A 594 -2.17 23.92 -6.32
N PRO A 595 -2.61 24.75 -5.35
CA PRO A 595 -3.84 25.53 -5.48
C PRO A 595 -3.81 26.54 -6.63
N GLY A 596 -2.69 27.27 -6.79
CA GLY A 596 -2.52 28.30 -7.82
C GLY A 596 -2.20 27.79 -9.23
N ARG A 597 -2.69 26.59 -9.60
CA ARG A 597 -2.63 26.08 -10.99
C ARG A 597 -3.80 26.63 -11.81
N GLN A 598 -3.68 26.61 -13.14
CA GLN A 598 -4.78 27.00 -14.04
C GLN A 598 -5.62 25.78 -14.47
N ALA A 599 -4.99 24.60 -14.63
CA ALA A 599 -5.68 23.37 -15.01
C ALA A 599 -6.73 22.95 -13.94
N LYS A 600 -7.98 22.85 -14.37
CA LYS A 600 -9.15 22.55 -13.53
C LYS A 600 -9.30 21.05 -13.27
N GLY A 601 -10.13 20.71 -12.28
CA GLY A 601 -10.43 19.32 -11.91
C GLY A 601 -9.33 18.58 -11.16
N ARG A 602 -9.50 17.25 -11.06
CA ARG A 602 -8.59 16.28 -10.44
C ARG A 602 -8.59 14.98 -11.27
N PRO A 603 -7.89 14.93 -12.42
CA PRO A 603 -7.88 13.79 -13.33
C PRO A 603 -7.24 12.54 -12.70
N LYS A 604 -7.48 11.35 -13.27
CA LYS A 604 -6.96 10.08 -12.73
C LYS A 604 -5.43 9.99 -12.80
N TRP A 605 -4.82 10.57 -13.82
CA TRP A 605 -3.37 10.62 -14.03
C TRP A 605 -2.92 12.03 -14.37
N VAL A 606 -1.74 12.40 -13.85
CA VAL A 606 -1.08 13.68 -14.12
C VAL A 606 0.41 13.51 -14.40
N VAL A 607 0.97 14.45 -15.15
CA VAL A 607 2.40 14.79 -15.13
C VAL A 607 2.58 16.18 -14.51
N ALA A 608 3.65 16.38 -13.75
CA ALA A 608 4.00 17.67 -13.14
C ALA A 608 5.40 18.15 -13.58
N ALA A 609 5.56 19.46 -13.80
CA ALA A 609 6.90 20.03 -14.05
C ALA A 609 7.80 19.90 -12.82
N GLU A 610 7.25 20.17 -11.64
CA GLU A 610 7.98 20.15 -10.38
C GLU A 610 7.13 19.55 -9.25
N LEU A 611 7.79 18.79 -8.37
CA LEU A 611 7.29 18.41 -7.06
C LEU A 611 8.10 19.21 -6.02
N VAL A 612 7.44 20.10 -5.28
CA VAL A 612 8.08 21.01 -4.31
C VAL A 612 7.43 20.86 -2.94
N GLU A 613 8.25 20.65 -1.91
CA GLU A 613 7.78 20.53 -0.53
C GLU A 613 7.82 21.91 0.17
N THR A 614 6.66 22.35 0.68
CA THR A 614 6.54 23.59 1.46
C THR A 614 5.88 23.34 2.82
N THR A 615 4.55 23.25 2.89
CA THR A 615 3.79 22.74 4.04
C THR A 615 3.33 21.29 3.82
N ARG A 616 3.18 20.91 2.55
CA ARG A 616 2.98 19.55 2.04
C ARG A 616 3.78 19.44 0.73
N LEU A 617 3.87 18.23 0.18
CA LEU A 617 4.40 18.05 -1.17
C LEU A 617 3.35 18.48 -2.21
N PHE A 618 3.70 19.47 -3.04
CA PHE A 618 2.82 20.01 -4.07
C PHE A 618 3.41 19.82 -5.48
N ALA A 619 2.57 19.32 -6.39
CA ALA A 619 2.82 19.32 -7.82
C ALA A 619 2.47 20.69 -8.43
N ARG A 620 3.42 21.30 -9.14
CA ARG A 620 3.29 22.60 -9.80
C ARG A 620 3.46 22.44 -11.31
N THR A 621 2.66 23.19 -12.08
CA THR A 621 2.51 23.08 -13.53
C THR A 621 2.16 21.64 -13.95
N VAL A 622 0.87 21.34 -13.98
CA VAL A 622 0.34 19.99 -14.18
C VAL A 622 -0.51 19.87 -15.44
N ALA A 623 -0.56 18.65 -15.99
CA ALA A 623 -1.50 18.30 -17.05
C ALA A 623 -2.04 16.88 -16.85
N LYS A 624 -3.24 16.64 -17.40
CA LYS A 624 -3.79 15.30 -17.57
C LYS A 624 -2.90 14.51 -18.54
N ILE A 625 -2.69 13.23 -18.25
CA ILE A 625 -2.08 12.26 -19.16
C ILE A 625 -2.94 10.99 -19.21
N GLU A 626 -2.76 10.17 -20.24
CA GLU A 626 -3.30 8.81 -20.27
C GLU A 626 -2.18 7.79 -20.03
N PRO A 627 -2.42 6.68 -19.31
CA PRO A 627 -1.37 5.74 -18.88
C PRO A 627 -0.67 5.03 -20.05
N GLU A 628 -1.35 4.84 -21.18
CA GLU A 628 -0.81 4.22 -22.40
C GLU A 628 0.36 5.05 -23.00
N TRP A 629 0.42 6.35 -22.72
CA TRP A 629 1.50 7.21 -23.17
C TRP A 629 2.83 6.87 -22.49
N LEU A 630 2.79 6.28 -21.28
CA LEU A 630 3.98 5.85 -20.55
C LEU A 630 4.72 4.72 -21.28
N GLU A 631 3.98 3.81 -21.93
CA GLU A 631 4.54 2.73 -22.76
C GLU A 631 5.17 3.27 -24.05
N THR A 632 4.64 4.37 -24.60
CA THR A 632 5.23 5.05 -25.76
C THR A 632 6.53 5.78 -25.39
N VAL A 633 6.56 6.43 -24.22
CA VAL A 633 7.61 7.37 -23.82
C VAL A 633 8.83 6.69 -23.18
N ALA A 634 8.60 5.67 -22.36
CA ALA A 634 9.65 5.02 -21.58
C ALA A 634 9.47 3.49 -21.47
N PRO A 635 9.34 2.76 -22.59
CA PRO A 635 9.15 1.30 -22.60
C PRO A 635 10.27 0.57 -21.83
N GLN A 636 11.51 1.07 -21.89
CA GLN A 636 12.66 0.52 -21.18
C GLN A 636 12.58 0.62 -19.65
N LEU A 637 11.73 1.52 -19.12
CA LEU A 637 11.53 1.69 -17.67
C LEU A 637 10.33 0.89 -17.14
N ILE A 638 9.50 0.30 -18.02
CA ILE A 638 8.34 -0.49 -17.63
C ILE A 638 8.77 -1.92 -17.29
N LYS A 639 8.54 -2.31 -16.05
CA LYS A 639 8.68 -3.70 -15.61
C LYS A 639 7.42 -4.46 -16.00
N LEU A 640 7.52 -5.23 -17.08
CA LEU A 640 6.48 -6.15 -17.53
C LEU A 640 6.49 -7.45 -16.72
N THR A 641 5.32 -7.86 -16.26
CA THR A 641 5.04 -9.16 -15.64
C THR A 641 3.97 -9.88 -16.47
N HIS A 642 4.13 -11.18 -16.67
CA HIS A 642 3.17 -12.00 -17.42
C HIS A 642 2.49 -12.94 -16.42
N GLY A 643 1.17 -13.07 -16.52
CA GLY A 643 0.44 -14.19 -15.90
C GLY A 643 0.56 -15.46 -16.74
N ASP A 644 -0.12 -16.51 -16.30
CA ASP A 644 0.01 -17.83 -16.89
C ASP A 644 -0.42 -17.85 -18.39
N PRO A 645 0.31 -18.59 -19.25
CA PRO A 645 -0.04 -18.73 -20.64
C PRO A 645 -1.23 -19.70 -20.81
N TYR A 646 -2.13 -19.37 -21.73
CA TYR A 646 -3.35 -20.13 -22.03
C TYR A 646 -3.52 -20.25 -23.55
N TRP A 647 -4.11 -21.35 -24.03
CA TRP A 647 -4.48 -21.47 -25.44
C TRP A 647 -5.62 -20.50 -25.81
N SER A 648 -5.58 -19.92 -27.01
CA SER A 648 -6.64 -19.03 -27.48
C SER A 648 -7.25 -19.52 -28.78
N LYS A 649 -8.42 -20.18 -28.68
CA LYS A 649 -9.29 -20.59 -29.82
C LYS A 649 -9.62 -19.45 -30.81
N ARG A 650 -9.56 -18.18 -30.38
CA ARG A 650 -9.73 -17.01 -31.26
C ARG A 650 -8.49 -16.73 -32.11
N HIS A 651 -7.29 -16.83 -31.51
CA HIS A 651 -6.03 -16.45 -32.15
C HIS A 651 -5.23 -17.65 -32.71
N GLY A 652 -5.61 -18.88 -32.35
CA GLY A 652 -4.93 -20.11 -32.79
C GLY A 652 -3.49 -20.22 -32.28
N GLN A 653 -3.19 -19.66 -31.12
CA GLN A 653 -1.85 -19.66 -30.50
C GLN A 653 -1.99 -19.48 -28.98
N ILE A 654 -0.91 -19.74 -28.23
CA ILE A 654 -0.89 -19.39 -26.81
C ILE A 654 -0.78 -17.87 -26.61
N MET A 655 -1.57 -17.39 -25.66
CA MET A 655 -1.62 -16.00 -25.22
C MET A 655 -1.27 -15.94 -23.74
N ALA A 656 -0.76 -14.81 -23.27
CA ALA A 656 -0.60 -14.53 -21.84
C ALA A 656 -1.14 -13.14 -21.54
N HIS A 657 -1.58 -12.93 -20.30
CA HIS A 657 -1.96 -11.61 -19.82
C HIS A 657 -0.74 -10.90 -19.22
N GLU A 658 -0.27 -9.82 -19.86
CA GLU A 658 0.79 -8.98 -19.31
C GLU A 658 0.25 -7.77 -18.54
N ARG A 659 1.01 -7.36 -17.52
CA ARG A 659 0.83 -6.14 -16.74
C ARG A 659 2.17 -5.41 -16.67
N GLY A 660 2.15 -4.09 -16.65
CA GLY A 660 3.35 -3.26 -16.68
C GLY A 660 3.34 -2.24 -15.56
N THR A 661 4.45 -2.14 -14.83
CA THR A 661 4.63 -1.13 -13.77
C THR A 661 5.76 -0.18 -14.08
N LEU A 662 5.52 1.12 -13.85
CA LEU A 662 6.51 2.19 -13.97
C LEU A 662 6.65 2.85 -12.61
N PHE A 663 7.84 2.75 -12.00
CA PHE A 663 8.13 3.27 -10.64
C PHE A 663 7.11 2.87 -9.55
N GLY A 664 6.45 1.72 -9.66
CA GLY A 664 5.41 1.25 -8.72
C GLY A 664 3.98 1.70 -9.05
N LEU A 665 3.78 2.44 -10.14
CA LEU A 665 2.45 2.78 -10.67
C LEU A 665 2.07 1.82 -11.82
N PRO A 666 0.78 1.45 -11.96
CA PRO A 666 0.31 0.53 -13.01
C PRO A 666 0.22 1.24 -14.37
N ALA A 667 1.26 1.14 -15.18
CA ALA A 667 1.33 1.74 -16.52
C ALA A 667 0.55 0.93 -17.58
N VAL A 668 0.57 -0.41 -17.48
CA VAL A 668 -0.19 -1.32 -18.36
C VAL A 668 -1.08 -2.20 -17.49
N ALA A 669 -2.40 -2.02 -17.57
CA ALA A 669 -3.35 -2.58 -16.62
C ALA A 669 -3.57 -4.10 -16.75
N LYS A 670 -3.84 -4.57 -17.97
CA LYS A 670 -3.91 -5.99 -18.38
C LYS A 670 -4.05 -6.07 -19.91
N ARG A 671 -3.05 -6.56 -20.64
CA ARG A 671 -3.12 -6.78 -22.11
C ARG A 671 -2.93 -8.26 -22.44
N ALA A 672 -3.64 -8.79 -23.43
CA ALA A 672 -3.37 -10.14 -23.95
C ALA A 672 -2.32 -10.05 -25.06
N VAL A 673 -1.23 -10.82 -24.94
CA VAL A 673 -0.13 -10.86 -25.91
C VAL A 673 0.19 -12.29 -26.32
N SER A 674 0.67 -12.47 -27.56
CA SER A 674 1.18 -13.78 -28.01
C SER A 674 2.38 -14.18 -27.17
N PHE A 675 2.29 -15.34 -26.54
CA PHE A 675 3.37 -15.89 -25.71
C PHE A 675 4.17 -16.98 -26.43
N ALA A 676 3.73 -17.37 -27.64
CA ALA A 676 4.27 -18.51 -28.38
C ALA A 676 5.78 -18.40 -28.67
N LYS A 677 6.25 -17.20 -29.03
CA LYS A 677 7.68 -16.94 -29.25
C LYS A 677 8.51 -16.85 -27.97
N ARG A 678 7.89 -16.54 -26.82
CA ARG A 678 8.58 -16.42 -25.52
C ARG A 678 8.78 -17.80 -24.86
N SER A 679 7.85 -18.73 -25.07
CA SER A 679 7.98 -20.12 -24.62
C SER A 679 7.46 -21.09 -25.70
N PRO A 680 8.28 -21.42 -26.72
CA PRO A 680 7.89 -22.36 -27.78
C PRO A 680 7.52 -23.75 -27.26
N ILE A 681 8.18 -24.20 -26.19
CA ILE A 681 7.88 -25.50 -25.55
C ILE A 681 6.47 -25.49 -24.94
N LYS A 682 6.13 -24.46 -24.14
CA LYS A 682 4.77 -24.33 -23.58
C LYS A 682 3.72 -24.05 -24.66
N ALA A 683 4.11 -23.40 -25.75
CA ALA A 683 3.25 -23.17 -26.91
C ALA A 683 2.86 -24.46 -27.61
N ARG A 684 3.84 -25.35 -27.83
CA ARG A 684 3.62 -26.72 -28.32
C ARG A 684 2.75 -27.53 -27.35
N GLU A 685 3.08 -27.52 -26.05
CA GLU A 685 2.33 -28.28 -25.04
C GLU A 685 0.84 -27.90 -25.02
N LEU A 686 0.51 -26.61 -24.97
CA LEU A 686 -0.88 -26.15 -24.94
C LEU A 686 -1.55 -26.22 -26.33
N LEU A 687 -0.80 -26.16 -27.43
CA LEU A 687 -1.33 -26.50 -28.76
C LEU A 687 -1.76 -27.97 -28.81
N ILE A 688 -0.98 -28.88 -28.23
CA ILE A 688 -1.28 -30.31 -28.23
C ILE A 688 -2.42 -30.61 -27.26
N ARG A 689 -2.32 -30.19 -25.99
CA ARG A 689 -3.34 -30.48 -24.96
C ARG A 689 -4.66 -29.76 -25.25
N ASP A 690 -4.66 -28.43 -25.27
CA ASP A 690 -5.88 -27.64 -25.39
C ASP A 690 -6.31 -27.57 -26.88
N GLY A 691 -5.35 -27.30 -27.78
CA GLY A 691 -5.64 -27.16 -29.21
C GLY A 691 -6.08 -28.46 -29.89
N LEU A 692 -5.36 -29.57 -29.69
CA LEU A 692 -5.55 -30.80 -30.47
C LEU A 692 -6.28 -31.92 -29.72
N ALA A 693 -5.92 -32.21 -28.46
CA ALA A 693 -6.58 -33.25 -27.67
C ALA A 693 -7.99 -32.83 -27.23
N GLN A 694 -8.15 -31.60 -26.71
CA GLN A 694 -9.47 -31.04 -26.36
C GLN A 694 -10.23 -30.45 -27.58
N GLY A 695 -9.64 -30.49 -28.78
CA GLY A 695 -10.29 -30.02 -30.02
C GLY A 695 -10.57 -28.51 -30.09
N GLU A 696 -9.86 -27.66 -29.34
CA GLU A 696 -10.06 -26.21 -29.41
C GLU A 696 -9.51 -25.57 -30.69
N ILE A 697 -8.67 -26.25 -31.46
CA ILE A 697 -8.10 -25.72 -32.70
C ILE A 697 -9.16 -25.51 -33.79
N LYS A 698 -9.03 -24.41 -34.53
CA LYS A 698 -9.78 -24.22 -35.78
C LYS A 698 -9.00 -24.81 -36.94
N THR A 699 -9.32 -26.05 -37.31
CA THR A 699 -8.70 -26.79 -38.41
C THR A 699 -9.68 -27.07 -39.55
N GLN A 700 -9.17 -27.25 -40.76
CA GLN A 700 -9.92 -27.79 -41.91
C GLN A 700 -9.69 -29.30 -42.11
N GLY A 701 -9.03 -29.97 -41.17
CA GLY A 701 -8.71 -31.39 -41.26
C GLY A 701 -9.87 -32.27 -40.79
N THR A 702 -10.29 -33.19 -41.64
CA THR A 702 -11.38 -34.15 -41.33
C THR A 702 -11.02 -35.14 -40.22
N PHE A 703 -9.73 -35.28 -39.89
CA PHE A 703 -9.26 -36.09 -38.76
C PHE A 703 -9.82 -35.63 -37.41
N MET A 704 -10.03 -34.31 -37.23
CA MET A 704 -10.41 -33.77 -35.91
C MET A 704 -11.80 -34.25 -35.48
N GLN A 705 -12.78 -34.25 -36.39
CA GLN A 705 -14.10 -34.79 -36.09
C GLN A 705 -14.02 -36.29 -35.79
N ASN A 706 -13.27 -37.07 -36.58
CA ASN A 706 -13.06 -38.49 -36.31
C ASN A 706 -12.48 -38.72 -34.90
N ASN A 707 -11.46 -37.96 -34.52
CA ASN A 707 -10.79 -38.15 -33.23
C ASN A 707 -11.69 -37.76 -32.06
N LEU A 708 -12.44 -36.66 -32.18
CA LEU A 708 -13.48 -36.30 -31.20
C LEU A 708 -14.58 -37.37 -31.12
N ASP A 709 -14.99 -37.96 -32.24
CA ASP A 709 -15.97 -39.06 -32.27
C ASP A 709 -15.40 -40.34 -31.62
N GLN A 710 -14.10 -40.65 -31.78
CA GLN A 710 -13.47 -41.79 -31.11
C GLN A 710 -13.33 -41.56 -29.60
N VAL A 711 -12.90 -40.36 -29.19
CA VAL A 711 -12.86 -39.96 -27.77
C VAL A 711 -14.27 -40.05 -27.16
N ALA A 712 -15.30 -39.54 -27.85
CA ALA A 712 -16.68 -39.63 -27.40
C ALA A 712 -17.18 -41.10 -27.30
N ARG A 713 -16.77 -41.99 -28.22
CA ARG A 713 -17.09 -43.42 -28.14
C ARG A 713 -16.39 -44.12 -26.98
N ILE A 714 -15.15 -43.76 -26.68
CA ILE A 714 -14.43 -44.33 -25.53
C ILE A 714 -15.03 -43.80 -24.22
N LEU A 715 -15.38 -42.51 -24.14
CA LEU A 715 -16.11 -41.96 -22.98
C LEU A 715 -17.49 -42.60 -22.81
N ASP A 716 -18.20 -42.92 -23.90
CA ASP A 716 -19.46 -43.67 -23.86
C ASP A 716 -19.23 -45.14 -23.44
N LEU A 717 -18.12 -45.78 -23.84
CA LEU A 717 -17.70 -47.09 -23.34
C LEU A 717 -17.32 -47.05 -21.85
N GLU A 718 -16.58 -46.05 -21.39
CA GLU A 718 -16.25 -45.82 -19.97
C GLU A 718 -17.52 -45.61 -19.13
N ALA A 719 -18.47 -44.83 -19.64
CA ALA A 719 -19.75 -44.59 -18.98
C ALA A 719 -20.63 -45.86 -18.92
N ARG A 720 -20.57 -46.72 -19.94
CA ARG A 720 -21.29 -48.01 -20.00
C ARG A 720 -20.66 -49.08 -19.10
N GLU A 721 -19.34 -49.19 -19.11
CA GLU A 721 -18.56 -50.20 -18.37
C GLU A 721 -18.19 -49.74 -16.94
N ARG A 722 -18.56 -48.51 -16.54
CA ARG A 722 -18.23 -47.89 -15.23
C ARG A 722 -16.73 -47.93 -14.90
N ARG A 723 -15.89 -47.79 -15.93
CA ARG A 723 -14.43 -47.89 -15.87
C ARG A 723 -13.85 -46.57 -16.37
N ARG A 724 -12.88 -45.98 -15.66
CA ARG A 724 -12.44 -44.58 -15.87
C ARG A 724 -10.95 -44.48 -16.24
N ASP A 725 -10.47 -45.58 -16.81
CA ASP A 725 -9.08 -45.93 -17.07
C ASP A 725 -8.92 -46.50 -18.50
N LEU A 726 -9.92 -46.29 -19.37
CA LEU A 726 -9.88 -46.64 -20.79
C LEU A 726 -9.39 -45.47 -21.66
N LEU A 727 -9.68 -44.22 -21.28
CA LEU A 727 -9.16 -43.02 -21.96
C LEU A 727 -8.05 -42.37 -21.12
N ASP A 728 -6.86 -42.26 -21.70
CA ASP A 728 -5.73 -41.57 -21.08
C ASP A 728 -5.43 -40.24 -21.81
N ASP A 729 -5.67 -39.12 -21.14
CA ASP A 729 -5.34 -37.76 -21.61
C ASP A 729 -3.84 -37.61 -21.95
N GLN A 730 -2.97 -38.34 -21.24
CA GLN A 730 -1.53 -38.36 -21.53
C GLN A 730 -1.25 -39.11 -22.83
N ARG A 731 -2.02 -40.15 -23.18
CA ARG A 731 -1.94 -40.82 -24.50
C ARG A 731 -2.51 -39.99 -25.64
N LEU A 732 -3.60 -39.25 -25.40
CA LEU A 732 -4.09 -38.24 -26.36
C LEU A 732 -3.00 -37.20 -26.67
N PHE A 733 -2.27 -36.75 -25.65
CA PHE A 733 -1.14 -35.85 -25.80
C PHE A 733 0.03 -36.52 -26.54
N GLU A 734 0.47 -37.71 -26.12
CA GLU A 734 1.59 -38.47 -26.70
C GLU A 734 1.34 -38.86 -28.17
N PHE A 735 0.10 -39.22 -28.53
CA PHE A 735 -0.27 -39.49 -29.92
C PHE A 735 0.08 -38.30 -30.81
N TYR A 736 -0.41 -37.10 -30.49
CA TYR A 736 -0.11 -35.90 -31.27
C TYR A 736 1.36 -35.48 -31.14
N GLU A 737 1.96 -35.57 -29.95
CA GLU A 737 3.39 -35.25 -29.76
C GLU A 737 4.30 -36.11 -30.64
N SER A 738 4.00 -37.41 -30.78
CA SER A 738 4.76 -38.35 -31.62
C SER A 738 4.70 -38.02 -33.12
N LYS A 739 3.63 -37.37 -33.59
CA LYS A 739 3.45 -37.03 -35.02
C LYS A 739 3.94 -35.63 -35.36
N LEU A 740 3.76 -34.64 -34.49
CA LEU A 740 4.04 -33.23 -34.79
C LEU A 740 5.54 -32.90 -34.65
N PRO A 741 6.23 -32.37 -35.70
CA PRO A 741 7.53 -31.73 -35.57
C PRO A 741 7.59 -30.62 -34.50
N SER A 742 8.76 -30.47 -33.86
CA SER A 742 8.96 -29.59 -32.69
C SER A 742 8.81 -28.09 -32.97
N ASP A 743 8.86 -27.66 -34.24
CA ASP A 743 8.66 -26.27 -34.67
C ASP A 743 7.18 -25.86 -34.77
N ILE A 744 6.25 -26.82 -34.61
CA ILE A 744 4.81 -26.57 -34.60
C ILE A 744 4.37 -26.11 -33.20
N ILE A 745 4.01 -24.82 -33.11
CA ILE A 745 3.70 -24.10 -31.86
C ILE A 745 2.43 -23.26 -31.91
N ASP A 746 1.76 -23.22 -33.08
CA ASP A 746 0.50 -22.51 -33.29
C ASP A 746 -0.34 -23.23 -34.39
N ALA A 747 -1.60 -22.83 -34.51
CA ALA A 747 -2.53 -23.42 -35.49
C ALA A 747 -2.10 -23.15 -36.95
N ARG A 748 -1.32 -22.09 -37.21
CA ARG A 748 -0.89 -21.70 -38.56
C ARG A 748 0.26 -22.57 -39.07
N SER A 749 1.22 -22.87 -38.20
CA SER A 749 2.30 -23.84 -38.40
C SER A 749 1.73 -25.25 -38.52
N PHE A 750 0.78 -25.61 -37.65
CA PHE A 750 0.05 -26.87 -37.72
C PHE A 750 -0.65 -27.06 -39.07
N GLU A 751 -1.54 -26.15 -39.49
CA GLU A 751 -2.28 -26.25 -40.77
C GLU A 751 -1.35 -26.39 -41.99
N ARG A 752 -0.22 -25.67 -41.99
CA ARG A 752 0.76 -25.74 -43.09
C ARG A 752 1.43 -27.11 -43.16
N TRP A 753 1.81 -27.65 -42.00
CA TRP A 753 2.41 -28.98 -41.91
C TRP A 753 1.40 -30.07 -42.27
N ARG A 754 0.20 -30.01 -41.68
CA ARG A 754 -0.91 -30.96 -41.89
C ARG A 754 -1.20 -31.18 -43.38
N ARG A 755 -1.42 -30.08 -44.12
CA ARG A 755 -1.68 -30.07 -45.58
C ARG A 755 -0.54 -30.60 -46.45
N ARG A 756 0.67 -30.74 -45.90
CA ARG A 756 1.81 -31.40 -46.58
C ARG A 756 1.77 -32.90 -46.32
N VAL A 757 1.72 -33.32 -45.06
CA VAL A 757 1.78 -34.75 -44.69
C VAL A 757 0.52 -35.52 -45.11
N GLU A 758 -0.66 -34.90 -45.04
CA GLU A 758 -1.93 -35.53 -45.50
C GLU A 758 -1.95 -35.85 -47.01
N ARG A 759 -1.06 -35.29 -47.84
CA ARG A 759 -0.96 -35.65 -49.26
C ARG A 759 -0.39 -37.04 -49.45
N ASP A 760 0.62 -37.37 -48.65
CA ASP A 760 1.37 -38.62 -48.74
C ASP A 760 0.77 -39.68 -47.79
N GLN A 761 0.17 -39.24 -46.67
CA GLN A 761 -0.45 -40.08 -45.65
C GLN A 761 -1.79 -39.49 -45.17
N PRO A 762 -2.90 -39.70 -45.90
CA PRO A 762 -4.21 -39.07 -45.61
C PRO A 762 -4.81 -39.38 -44.23
N ARG A 763 -4.35 -40.44 -43.55
CA ARG A 763 -4.83 -40.87 -42.23
C ARG A 763 -3.82 -40.68 -41.09
N VAL A 764 -2.71 -39.96 -41.31
CA VAL A 764 -1.60 -39.82 -40.34
C VAL A 764 -1.99 -39.26 -38.95
N LEU A 765 -3.08 -38.50 -38.88
CA LEU A 765 -3.63 -37.91 -37.64
C LEU A 765 -4.92 -38.60 -37.15
N TYR A 766 -5.42 -39.64 -37.82
CA TYR A 766 -6.63 -40.34 -37.39
C TYR A 766 -6.28 -41.33 -36.28
N MET A 767 -6.90 -41.18 -35.11
CA MET A 767 -6.76 -42.12 -33.99
C MET A 767 -7.56 -43.40 -34.26
N ALA A 768 -6.96 -44.54 -33.99
CA ALA A 768 -7.64 -45.81 -33.80
C ALA A 768 -8.05 -45.99 -32.32
N GLN A 769 -8.89 -46.96 -32.03
CA GLN A 769 -9.33 -47.26 -30.66
C GLN A 769 -8.15 -47.73 -29.79
N ASP A 770 -7.25 -48.56 -30.34
CA ASP A 770 -6.07 -49.09 -29.64
C ASP A 770 -5.00 -48.02 -29.34
N ASP A 771 -4.99 -46.89 -30.07
CA ASP A 771 -4.10 -45.75 -29.78
C ASP A 771 -4.48 -45.04 -28.46
N LEU A 772 -5.72 -45.26 -27.99
CA LEU A 772 -6.34 -44.55 -26.88
C LEU A 772 -6.51 -45.45 -25.64
N LEU A 773 -6.77 -46.76 -25.83
CA LEU A 773 -6.98 -47.74 -24.76
C LEU A 773 -5.71 -48.05 -23.94
N SER A 774 -5.80 -47.97 -22.62
CA SER A 774 -4.66 -48.24 -21.72
C SER A 774 -4.20 -49.72 -21.74
N ALA A 775 -2.89 -49.96 -21.61
CA ALA A 775 -2.28 -51.29 -21.75
C ALA A 775 -2.32 -52.15 -20.46
N SER A 776 -3.01 -51.69 -19.40
CA SER A 776 -3.00 -52.28 -18.06
C SER A 776 -4.32 -52.98 -17.73
N ALA A 777 -4.76 -53.90 -18.59
CA ALA A 777 -6.05 -54.59 -18.48
C ALA A 777 -5.98 -56.01 -17.89
N ALA A 778 -5.08 -56.26 -16.93
CA ALA A 778 -5.18 -57.42 -16.05
C ALA A 778 -6.05 -57.03 -14.83
N LEU A 779 -7.28 -57.56 -14.78
CA LEU A 779 -8.22 -57.30 -13.68
C LEU A 779 -7.75 -57.95 -12.38
N ASP A 780 -7.60 -57.14 -11.32
CA ASP A 780 -7.79 -57.63 -9.95
C ASP A 780 -9.20 -57.25 -9.48
N GLN A 781 -10.16 -58.15 -9.71
CA GLN A 781 -11.54 -58.00 -9.24
C GLN A 781 -11.66 -57.99 -7.70
N GLN A 782 -10.61 -58.37 -6.96
CA GLN A 782 -10.57 -58.24 -5.50
C GLN A 782 -10.20 -56.80 -5.08
N ALA A 783 -9.48 -56.05 -5.92
CA ALA A 783 -9.12 -54.66 -5.67
C ALA A 783 -10.30 -53.69 -5.87
N TYR A 784 -11.14 -53.92 -6.90
CA TYR A 784 -12.29 -53.07 -7.24
C TYR A 784 -13.55 -53.93 -7.46
N PRO A 785 -14.28 -54.33 -6.40
CA PRO A 785 -15.46 -55.18 -6.50
C PRO A 785 -16.71 -54.41 -6.94
N ASP A 786 -17.62 -55.05 -7.68
CA ASP A 786 -18.90 -54.44 -8.11
C ASP A 786 -19.93 -54.29 -6.98
N HIS A 787 -19.70 -54.96 -5.85
CA HIS A 787 -20.65 -55.03 -4.74
C HIS A 787 -19.98 -54.96 -3.38
N LEU A 788 -20.79 -54.62 -2.39
CA LEU A 788 -20.39 -54.45 -1.01
C LEU A 788 -21.33 -55.17 -0.05
N GLU A 789 -20.83 -56.18 0.66
CA GLU A 789 -21.59 -56.84 1.73
C GLU A 789 -21.50 -56.03 3.03
N VAL A 790 -22.66 -55.73 3.60
CA VAL A 790 -22.84 -54.90 4.79
C VAL A 790 -24.05 -55.42 5.57
N SER A 791 -23.85 -55.84 6.83
CA SER A 791 -24.93 -56.31 7.71
C SER A 791 -25.79 -57.45 7.13
N GLY A 792 -25.21 -58.29 6.25
CA GLY A 792 -25.90 -59.38 5.53
C GLY A 792 -26.56 -58.98 4.20
N ASN A 793 -26.66 -57.68 3.91
CA ASN A 793 -27.18 -57.16 2.64
C ASN A 793 -26.03 -56.92 1.64
N ARG A 794 -26.28 -57.16 0.34
CA ARG A 794 -25.32 -56.91 -0.75
C ARG A 794 -25.71 -55.66 -1.53
N PHE A 795 -24.99 -54.58 -1.33
CA PHE A 795 -25.19 -53.29 -2.01
C PHE A 795 -24.33 -53.19 -3.27
N THR A 796 -24.70 -52.32 -4.20
CA THR A 796 -23.96 -52.11 -5.47
C THR A 796 -22.95 -50.97 -5.31
N LEU A 797 -21.78 -51.13 -5.93
CA LEU A 797 -20.79 -50.07 -6.07
C LEU A 797 -20.83 -49.50 -7.50
N SER A 798 -20.68 -48.17 -7.60
CA SER A 798 -20.42 -47.47 -8.86
C SER A 798 -19.15 -46.63 -8.73
N TYR A 799 -18.34 -46.62 -9.80
CA TYR A 799 -17.00 -46.03 -9.79
C TYR A 799 -16.92 -44.79 -10.66
N GLU A 800 -16.37 -43.74 -10.06
CA GLU A 800 -16.17 -42.41 -10.63
C GLU A 800 -14.84 -41.79 -10.12
N PHE A 801 -14.36 -40.62 -10.57
CA PHE A 801 -13.71 -40.47 -11.87
C PHE A 801 -13.96 -39.12 -12.58
N ASN A 802 -14.41 -38.08 -11.87
CA ASN A 802 -14.90 -36.82 -12.45
C ASN A 802 -14.52 -35.62 -11.54
N PRO A 803 -13.24 -35.20 -11.59
CA PRO A 803 -12.65 -34.31 -10.59
C PRO A 803 -13.42 -33.03 -10.32
N GLY A 804 -13.74 -32.80 -9.04
CA GLY A 804 -14.44 -31.60 -8.58
C GLY A 804 -15.98 -31.68 -8.63
N THR A 805 -16.56 -32.82 -9.02
CA THR A 805 -18.00 -33.10 -8.87
C THR A 805 -18.29 -33.94 -7.63
N ASP A 806 -19.50 -33.84 -7.08
CA ASP A 806 -19.91 -34.63 -5.91
C ASP A 806 -20.01 -36.14 -6.17
N HIS A 807 -19.90 -36.57 -7.43
CA HIS A 807 -19.92 -37.98 -7.83
C HIS A 807 -18.52 -38.64 -7.84
N ASP A 808 -17.43 -37.86 -7.77
CA ASP A 808 -16.05 -38.34 -7.95
C ASP A 808 -15.55 -39.35 -6.89
N GLY A 809 -15.17 -40.56 -7.26
CA GLY A 809 -14.75 -41.65 -6.37
C GLY A 809 -15.75 -42.80 -6.31
N VAL A 810 -15.58 -43.68 -5.32
CA VAL A 810 -16.48 -44.83 -5.11
C VAL A 810 -17.82 -44.36 -4.54
N THR A 811 -18.92 -44.77 -5.19
CA THR A 811 -20.29 -44.55 -4.73
C THR A 811 -20.95 -45.87 -4.31
N LEU A 812 -21.52 -45.92 -3.11
CA LEU A 812 -22.32 -47.03 -2.59
C LEU A 812 -23.81 -46.74 -2.78
N GLU A 813 -24.51 -47.62 -3.49
CA GLU A 813 -25.94 -47.51 -3.78
C GLU A 813 -26.75 -48.28 -2.74
N VAL A 814 -27.50 -47.56 -1.90
CA VAL A 814 -28.18 -48.10 -0.71
C VAL A 814 -29.70 -47.82 -0.81
N PRO A 815 -30.58 -48.84 -0.80
CA PRO A 815 -32.02 -48.60 -0.70
C PRO A 815 -32.36 -47.84 0.59
N GLN A 816 -33.30 -46.89 0.53
CA GLN A 816 -33.66 -46.04 1.68
C GLN A 816 -33.97 -46.85 2.95
N ALA A 817 -34.71 -47.95 2.83
CA ALA A 817 -35.05 -48.85 3.94
C ALA A 817 -33.83 -49.48 4.64
N ALA A 818 -32.67 -49.53 3.98
CA ALA A 818 -31.44 -50.12 4.50
C ALA A 818 -30.38 -49.07 4.90
N LEU A 819 -30.66 -47.76 4.77
CA LEU A 819 -29.70 -46.68 5.03
C LEU A 819 -29.14 -46.70 6.48
N HIS A 820 -29.98 -47.04 7.45
CA HIS A 820 -29.59 -47.17 8.87
C HIS A 820 -28.83 -48.47 9.20
N SER A 821 -28.69 -49.40 8.24
CA SER A 821 -27.88 -50.63 8.39
C SER A 821 -26.41 -50.45 8.00
N VAL A 822 -26.07 -49.31 7.37
CA VAL A 822 -24.71 -48.92 6.98
C VAL A 822 -24.07 -48.11 8.11
N THR A 823 -22.78 -48.32 8.37
CA THR A 823 -22.01 -47.66 9.43
C THR A 823 -20.74 -47.00 8.86
N ALA A 824 -20.25 -45.93 9.50
CA ALA A 824 -19.01 -45.25 9.09
C ALA A 824 -17.82 -46.21 8.99
N ALA A 825 -17.72 -47.16 9.93
CA ALA A 825 -16.69 -48.22 9.94
C ALA A 825 -16.69 -49.14 8.70
N VAL A 826 -17.69 -49.05 7.82
CA VAL A 826 -17.74 -49.76 6.52
C VAL A 826 -17.37 -48.84 5.37
N THR A 827 -17.81 -47.58 5.39
CA THR A 827 -17.59 -46.60 4.31
C THR A 827 -16.19 -45.99 4.37
N ASP A 828 -15.58 -45.90 5.55
CA ASP A 828 -14.23 -45.37 5.74
C ASP A 828 -13.12 -46.22 5.09
N TRP A 829 -13.34 -47.51 4.88
CA TRP A 829 -12.35 -48.40 4.26
C TRP A 829 -12.31 -48.34 2.73
N LEU A 830 -13.20 -47.58 2.07
CA LEU A 830 -13.34 -47.61 0.60
C LEU A 830 -13.37 -49.08 0.07
N VAL A 831 -12.61 -49.32 -1.00
CA VAL A 831 -12.35 -50.60 -1.67
C VAL A 831 -10.84 -50.86 -1.65
N PRO A 832 -10.39 -52.14 -1.72
CA PRO A 832 -8.99 -52.46 -1.48
C PRO A 832 -7.99 -51.75 -2.41
N GLY A 833 -8.33 -51.54 -3.68
CA GLY A 833 -7.48 -50.85 -4.67
C GLY A 833 -7.22 -49.36 -4.38
N MET A 834 -8.04 -48.71 -3.55
CA MET A 834 -7.85 -47.29 -3.18
C MET A 834 -7.26 -47.10 -1.77
N LEU A 835 -6.96 -48.19 -1.06
CA LEU A 835 -6.49 -48.11 0.33
C LEU A 835 -5.06 -47.57 0.46
N GLU A 836 -4.15 -47.93 -0.45
CA GLU A 836 -2.74 -47.48 -0.38
C GLU A 836 -2.66 -45.96 -0.48
N GLU A 837 -3.31 -45.40 -1.50
CA GLU A 837 -3.36 -43.96 -1.76
C GLU A 837 -4.09 -43.21 -0.63
N LYS A 838 -5.22 -43.75 -0.13
CA LYS A 838 -5.94 -43.17 1.02
C LYS A 838 -5.08 -43.15 2.29
N VAL A 839 -4.33 -44.22 2.56
CA VAL A 839 -3.42 -44.29 3.71
C VAL A 839 -2.27 -43.30 3.54
N GLU A 840 -1.69 -43.17 2.34
CA GLU A 840 -0.65 -42.16 2.10
C GLU A 840 -1.19 -40.74 2.28
N ALA A 841 -2.37 -40.44 1.72
CA ALA A 841 -3.04 -39.16 1.86
C ALA A 841 -3.34 -38.82 3.33
N LEU A 842 -3.86 -39.78 4.12
CA LEU A 842 -4.04 -39.63 5.57
C LEU A 842 -2.73 -39.33 6.29
N VAL A 843 -1.66 -40.07 6.02
CA VAL A 843 -0.34 -39.83 6.63
C VAL A 843 0.24 -38.48 6.18
N ARG A 844 -0.14 -37.98 5.00
CA ARG A 844 0.23 -36.66 4.48
C ARG A 844 -0.43 -35.52 5.25
N THR A 845 -1.63 -35.69 5.82
CA THR A 845 -2.30 -34.66 6.65
C THR A 845 -1.69 -34.49 8.04
N LEU A 846 -0.88 -35.46 8.51
CA LEU A 846 -0.25 -35.39 9.84
C LEU A 846 0.64 -34.15 10.02
N PRO A 847 0.72 -33.60 11.26
CA PRO A 847 1.60 -32.48 11.59
C PRO A 847 3.05 -32.71 11.14
N LYS A 848 3.67 -31.66 10.59
CA LYS A 848 5.01 -31.68 9.96
C LYS A 848 6.11 -32.33 10.83
N ALA A 849 6.01 -32.22 12.15
CA ALA A 849 6.95 -32.81 13.11
C ALA A 849 6.87 -34.35 13.17
N ILE A 850 5.67 -34.92 12.97
CA ILE A 850 5.41 -36.36 12.96
C ILE A 850 5.64 -36.91 11.56
N ARG A 851 5.07 -36.25 10.55
CA ARG A 851 5.19 -36.65 9.13
C ARG A 851 6.65 -36.86 8.71
N ARG A 852 7.58 -36.01 9.17
CA ARG A 852 9.03 -36.14 8.94
C ARG A 852 9.64 -37.48 9.39
N GLN A 853 9.09 -38.13 10.41
CA GLN A 853 9.56 -39.40 10.96
C GLN A 853 8.96 -40.62 10.21
N LEU A 854 8.02 -40.37 9.30
CA LEU A 854 7.33 -41.36 8.47
C LEU A 854 7.74 -41.26 6.98
N VAL A 855 8.64 -40.34 6.61
CA VAL A 855 9.16 -40.21 5.24
C VAL A 855 10.13 -41.37 4.92
N PRO A 856 10.06 -42.01 3.73
CA PRO A 856 9.12 -41.74 2.63
C PRO A 856 7.68 -42.21 2.92
N LEU A 857 6.71 -41.31 2.70
CA LEU A 857 5.29 -41.59 3.01
C LEU A 857 4.70 -42.73 2.16
N PRO A 858 4.99 -42.85 0.84
CA PRO A 858 4.52 -43.99 0.03
C PRO A 858 5.07 -45.33 0.54
N ASP A 859 6.31 -45.36 1.05
CA ASP A 859 6.91 -46.58 1.59
C ASP A 859 6.31 -46.95 2.94
N PHE A 860 5.99 -45.95 3.78
CA PHE A 860 5.27 -46.17 5.02
C PHE A 860 3.84 -46.68 4.77
N ALA A 861 3.13 -46.17 3.76
CA ALA A 861 1.80 -46.65 3.36
C ALA A 861 1.87 -48.12 2.91
N ARG A 862 2.75 -48.43 1.94
CA ARG A 862 2.98 -49.80 1.43
C ARG A 862 3.37 -50.82 2.51
N GLN A 863 4.23 -50.43 3.43
CA GLN A 863 4.64 -51.32 4.54
C GLN A 863 3.56 -51.48 5.61
N THR A 864 2.65 -50.51 5.76
CA THR A 864 1.60 -50.55 6.77
C THR A 864 0.36 -51.30 6.29
N LEU A 865 0.00 -51.18 5.01
CA LEU A 865 -1.24 -51.71 4.46
C LEU A 865 -1.47 -53.21 4.75
N PRO A 866 -0.48 -54.13 4.59
CA PRO A 866 -0.65 -55.55 4.92
C PRO A 866 -0.88 -55.84 6.42
N THR A 867 -0.64 -54.87 7.31
CA THR A 867 -0.86 -55.01 8.76
C THR A 867 -2.24 -54.54 9.21
N LEU A 868 -3.01 -53.92 8.30
CA LEU A 868 -4.39 -53.47 8.52
C LEU A 868 -5.35 -54.62 8.17
N ARG A 869 -6.38 -54.81 9.00
CA ARG A 869 -7.44 -55.78 8.74
C ARG A 869 -8.65 -55.06 8.17
N TRP A 870 -8.81 -55.15 6.85
CA TRP A 870 -9.93 -54.57 6.11
C TRP A 870 -11.26 -54.86 6.80
N ARG A 871 -12.01 -53.79 7.13
CA ARG A 871 -13.35 -53.83 7.76
C ARG A 871 -13.44 -54.46 9.16
N GLN A 872 -12.33 -54.88 9.77
CA GLN A 872 -12.33 -55.39 11.15
C GLN A 872 -12.04 -54.27 12.16
N GLY A 873 -13.00 -53.34 12.29
CA GLY A 873 -12.90 -52.15 13.13
C GLY A 873 -12.46 -50.90 12.36
N ASP A 874 -12.11 -49.84 13.09
CA ASP A 874 -11.83 -48.52 12.51
C ASP A 874 -10.46 -48.42 11.81
N LEU A 875 -10.43 -47.79 10.63
CA LEU A 875 -9.22 -47.60 9.82
C LEU A 875 -8.20 -46.69 10.52
N VAL A 876 -8.68 -45.59 11.12
CA VAL A 876 -7.84 -44.55 11.71
C VAL A 876 -7.21 -45.03 13.02
N GLU A 877 -7.93 -45.82 13.82
CA GLU A 877 -7.40 -46.54 14.98
C GLU A 877 -6.34 -47.58 14.61
N GLN A 878 -6.58 -48.38 13.56
CA GLN A 878 -5.60 -49.37 13.12
C GLN A 878 -4.33 -48.70 12.56
N LEU A 879 -4.49 -47.66 11.74
CA LEU A 879 -3.39 -46.86 11.23
C LEU A 879 -2.64 -46.12 12.36
N GLY A 880 -3.36 -45.59 13.35
CA GLY A 880 -2.77 -44.96 14.54
C GLY A 880 -1.96 -45.93 15.41
N LYS A 881 -2.35 -47.21 15.48
CA LYS A 881 -1.55 -48.28 16.09
C LYS A 881 -0.26 -48.54 15.29
N ALA A 882 -0.31 -48.51 13.95
CA ALA A 882 0.88 -48.64 13.12
C ALA A 882 1.84 -47.43 13.26
N VAL A 883 1.30 -46.20 13.28
CA VAL A 883 2.06 -44.97 13.55
C VAL A 883 2.68 -45.02 14.96
N THR A 884 1.94 -45.45 15.99
CA THR A 884 2.47 -45.66 17.35
C THR A 884 3.68 -46.59 17.36
N ARG A 885 3.61 -47.74 16.66
CA ARG A 885 4.73 -48.69 16.52
C ARG A 885 5.94 -48.04 15.83
N ARG A 886 5.71 -47.25 14.77
CA ARG A 886 6.79 -46.60 14.00
C ARG A 886 7.47 -45.44 14.75
N LEU A 887 6.71 -44.71 15.59
CA LEU A 887 7.22 -43.59 16.39
C LEU A 887 7.79 -44.01 17.76
N GLY A 888 7.55 -45.25 18.21
CA GLY A 888 7.99 -45.76 19.51
C GLY A 888 7.31 -45.12 20.73
N LYS A 889 6.22 -44.36 20.52
CA LYS A 889 5.48 -43.63 21.57
C LYS A 889 3.99 -43.54 21.21
N PRO A 890 3.07 -43.42 22.20
CA PRO A 890 1.65 -43.29 21.94
C PRO A 890 1.33 -42.14 20.97
N PHE A 891 0.58 -42.45 19.92
CA PHE A 891 0.08 -41.48 18.95
C PHE A 891 -1.44 -41.27 19.14
N ASP A 892 -1.88 -40.02 19.23
CA ASP A 892 -3.31 -39.69 19.28
C ASP A 892 -3.88 -39.67 17.87
N VAL A 893 -4.80 -40.58 17.59
CA VAL A 893 -5.44 -40.73 16.27
C VAL A 893 -6.19 -39.49 15.80
N ARG A 894 -6.57 -38.59 16.72
CA ARG A 894 -7.18 -37.28 16.40
C ARG A 894 -6.24 -36.30 15.71
N GLN A 895 -4.97 -36.67 15.48
CA GLN A 895 -4.01 -35.87 14.71
C GLN A 895 -4.08 -36.12 13.19
N PHE A 896 -4.90 -37.07 12.73
CA PHE A 896 -5.26 -37.21 11.32
C PHE A 896 -6.36 -36.22 10.94
N GLU A 897 -6.12 -35.34 9.97
CA GLU A 897 -7.11 -34.38 9.48
C GLU A 897 -7.93 -35.01 8.33
N LEU A 898 -8.91 -35.86 8.66
CA LEU A 898 -9.79 -36.51 7.67
C LEU A 898 -10.52 -35.51 6.76
N ALA A 899 -10.86 -34.33 7.29
CA ALA A 899 -11.48 -33.23 6.56
C ALA A 899 -10.59 -32.63 5.46
N ALA A 900 -9.27 -32.84 5.52
CA ALA A 900 -8.29 -32.37 4.53
C ALA A 900 -8.01 -33.39 3.42
N LEU A 901 -8.65 -34.56 3.42
CA LEU A 901 -8.63 -35.49 2.29
C LEU A 901 -9.49 -34.97 1.14
N ASP A 902 -9.03 -35.12 -0.09
CA ASP A 902 -9.84 -34.91 -1.29
C ASP A 902 -11.12 -35.78 -1.28
N HIS A 903 -12.17 -35.34 -1.99
CA HIS A 903 -13.48 -35.97 -1.93
C HIS A 903 -13.47 -37.45 -2.33
N TYR A 904 -12.71 -37.83 -3.36
CA TYR A 904 -12.63 -39.22 -3.86
C TYR A 904 -12.01 -40.21 -2.85
N TYR A 905 -11.31 -39.76 -1.81
CA TYR A 905 -10.86 -40.62 -0.70
C TYR A 905 -11.95 -40.90 0.35
N ARG A 906 -13.17 -40.39 0.18
CA ARG A 906 -14.33 -40.65 1.05
C ARG A 906 -15.44 -41.28 0.21
N MET A 907 -16.00 -42.40 0.69
CA MET A 907 -17.05 -43.10 -0.03
C MET A 907 -18.27 -42.20 -0.16
N ASN A 908 -18.75 -42.02 -1.38
CA ASN A 908 -20.01 -41.38 -1.67
C ASN A 908 -21.14 -42.38 -1.42
N ILE A 909 -22.29 -41.91 -0.93
CA ILE A 909 -23.42 -42.77 -0.60
C ILE A 909 -24.63 -42.19 -1.32
N ARG A 910 -25.27 -43.03 -2.13
CA ARG A 910 -26.39 -42.68 -2.99
C ARG A 910 -27.60 -43.49 -2.53
N VAL A 911 -28.60 -42.79 -2.01
CA VAL A 911 -29.77 -43.43 -1.40
C VAL A 911 -30.87 -43.57 -2.45
N MET A 912 -31.32 -44.80 -2.65
CA MET A 912 -32.22 -45.20 -3.73
C MET A 912 -33.64 -45.42 -3.23
N ASP A 913 -34.64 -44.99 -4.02
CA ASP A 913 -36.05 -45.32 -3.79
C ASP A 913 -36.40 -46.74 -4.29
N PRO A 914 -37.62 -47.26 -4.00
CA PRO A 914 -38.07 -48.57 -4.48
C PRO A 914 -38.19 -48.70 -6.00
N HIS A 915 -38.05 -47.61 -6.76
CA HIS A 915 -38.09 -47.57 -8.22
C HIS A 915 -36.69 -47.41 -8.85
N GLY A 916 -35.62 -47.36 -8.04
CA GLY A 916 -34.25 -47.18 -8.51
C GLY A 916 -33.88 -45.72 -8.86
N GLN A 917 -34.61 -44.73 -8.35
CA GLN A 917 -34.24 -43.31 -8.45
C GLN A 917 -33.47 -42.83 -7.23
N ILE A 918 -32.66 -41.78 -7.40
CA ILE A 918 -31.84 -41.19 -6.33
C ILE A 918 -32.68 -40.23 -5.49
N ILE A 919 -32.79 -40.50 -4.20
CA ILE A 919 -33.48 -39.62 -3.23
C ILE A 919 -32.51 -38.55 -2.71
N ALA A 920 -31.33 -38.94 -2.27
CA ALA A 920 -30.23 -38.03 -1.94
C ALA A 920 -28.86 -38.71 -2.09
N GLN A 921 -27.81 -37.88 -2.12
CA GLN A 921 -26.42 -38.32 -2.26
C GLN A 921 -25.50 -37.44 -1.43
N SER A 922 -24.56 -38.03 -0.69
CA SER A 922 -23.52 -37.32 0.07
C SER A 922 -22.43 -38.29 0.57
N ARG A 923 -21.28 -37.73 0.99
CA ARG A 923 -20.14 -38.45 1.61
C ARG A 923 -20.15 -38.42 3.13
N ASP A 924 -21.13 -37.75 3.71
CA ASP A 924 -21.40 -37.73 5.15
C ASP A 924 -22.62 -38.61 5.42
N LEU A 925 -22.35 -39.84 5.88
CA LEU A 925 -23.37 -40.82 6.23
C LEU A 925 -24.28 -40.31 7.35
N ALA A 926 -23.73 -39.62 8.35
CA ALA A 926 -24.49 -39.08 9.47
C ALA A 926 -25.43 -37.95 9.01
N SER A 927 -24.99 -37.11 8.06
CA SER A 927 -25.88 -36.11 7.43
C SER A 927 -26.97 -36.78 6.57
N LEU A 928 -26.66 -37.81 5.77
CA LEU A 928 -27.70 -38.54 5.02
C LEU A 928 -28.74 -39.23 5.93
N GLN A 929 -28.26 -39.94 6.94
CA GLN A 929 -29.11 -40.59 7.95
C GLN A 929 -29.91 -39.59 8.80
N LYS A 930 -29.58 -38.30 8.75
CA LYS A 930 -30.29 -37.22 9.44
C LYS A 930 -31.25 -36.47 8.51
N ASP A 931 -30.83 -36.16 7.29
CA ASP A 931 -31.59 -35.37 6.31
C ASP A 931 -32.68 -36.21 5.63
N LEU A 932 -32.45 -37.52 5.48
CA LEU A 932 -33.47 -38.49 5.04
C LEU A 932 -34.28 -39.08 6.21
N ARG A 933 -34.24 -38.46 7.40
CA ARG A 933 -35.21 -38.76 8.48
C ARG A 933 -36.59 -38.26 8.08
N THR A 934 -37.31 -39.07 7.32
CA THR A 934 -38.75 -38.96 7.25
C THR A 934 -39.32 -39.36 8.63
N PRO A 935 -40.15 -38.54 9.30
CA PRO A 935 -40.81 -38.95 10.56
C PRO A 935 -41.79 -40.14 10.41
N ALA A 936 -41.98 -40.62 9.19
CA ALA A 936 -42.75 -41.80 8.83
C ALA A 936 -41.95 -42.63 7.81
N GLN A 937 -41.89 -43.96 8.00
CA GLN A 937 -40.91 -44.91 7.41
C GLN A 937 -39.53 -44.88 8.13
N VAL A 938 -39.16 -45.86 8.97
CA VAL A 938 -39.77 -47.19 9.20
C VAL A 938 -40.76 -47.19 10.38
N SER A 939 -41.82 -46.40 10.23
CA SER A 939 -43.02 -46.45 11.07
C SER A 939 -44.08 -47.38 10.46
N THR A 940 -43.77 -48.67 10.29
CA THR A 940 -44.80 -49.64 9.92
C THR A 940 -45.71 -49.88 11.14
N PRO A 941 -47.02 -49.58 11.07
CA PRO A 941 -47.94 -50.11 12.08
C PRO A 941 -47.87 -51.63 11.99
N ALA A 942 -47.76 -52.32 13.13
CA ALA A 942 -47.75 -53.77 13.10
C ALA A 942 -49.07 -54.26 12.45
N PRO A 943 -49.01 -55.17 11.46
CA PRO A 943 -50.17 -55.47 10.64
C PRO A 943 -51.34 -55.96 11.50
N LYS A 944 -52.42 -55.15 11.52
CA LYS A 944 -53.66 -55.33 12.31
C LYS A 944 -53.59 -55.00 13.82
N SER A 945 -52.76 -54.07 14.28
CA SER A 945 -52.85 -53.56 15.67
C SER A 945 -54.12 -52.73 15.94
N PRO A 946 -54.98 -53.10 16.92
CA PRO A 946 -56.13 -52.29 17.34
C PRO A 946 -55.71 -51.09 18.21
N VAL A 947 -56.64 -50.15 18.42
CA VAL A 947 -56.49 -49.06 19.41
C VAL A 947 -56.86 -49.60 20.80
N LEU A 948 -55.97 -49.38 21.76
CA LEU A 948 -56.00 -49.96 23.10
C LEU A 948 -56.21 -48.91 24.18
N THR A 949 -56.97 -49.26 25.22
CA THR A 949 -57.18 -48.43 26.43
C THR A 949 -56.70 -49.12 27.71
N GLN A 950 -56.14 -50.31 27.58
CA GLN A 950 -55.48 -51.11 28.63
C GLN A 950 -54.24 -51.78 28.03
N TRP A 951 -53.31 -52.25 28.86
CA TRP A 951 -52.15 -52.98 28.37
C TRP A 951 -52.53 -54.45 28.13
N ASN A 952 -52.61 -54.88 26.87
CA ASN A 952 -52.99 -56.25 26.49
C ASN A 952 -52.23 -56.76 25.24
N MET A 953 -51.04 -56.20 24.99
CA MET A 953 -50.16 -56.49 23.86
C MET A 953 -48.94 -57.36 24.23
N GLY A 954 -48.88 -57.86 25.47
CA GLY A 954 -47.74 -58.63 25.99
C GLY A 954 -46.50 -57.77 26.28
N ASP A 955 -45.36 -58.45 26.41
CA ASP A 955 -44.07 -57.83 26.70
C ASP A 955 -43.37 -57.40 25.40
N LEU A 956 -42.86 -56.16 25.37
CA LEU A 956 -42.28 -55.57 24.17
C LEU A 956 -40.76 -55.76 24.11
N PRO A 957 -40.22 -56.63 23.23
CA PRO A 957 -38.78 -56.93 23.17
C PRO A 957 -37.96 -55.69 22.81
N ALA A 958 -36.66 -55.71 23.12
CA ALA A 958 -35.78 -54.58 22.86
C ALA A 958 -35.54 -54.31 21.37
N ARG A 959 -35.44 -55.38 20.55
CA ARG A 959 -35.39 -55.35 19.08
C ARG A 959 -36.06 -56.60 18.52
N GLN A 960 -36.53 -56.52 17.27
CA GLN A 960 -37.14 -57.60 16.49
C GLN A 960 -36.63 -57.52 15.05
N THR A 961 -36.16 -58.64 14.50
CA THR A 961 -35.76 -58.71 13.08
C THR A 961 -36.99 -59.03 12.23
N LEU A 962 -37.14 -58.35 11.09
CA LEU A 962 -38.20 -58.51 10.12
C LEU A 962 -37.57 -58.57 8.72
N GLU A 963 -37.95 -59.59 7.94
CA GLU A 963 -37.64 -59.62 6.51
C GLU A 963 -38.76 -58.90 5.76
N GLN A 964 -38.39 -57.88 4.99
CA GLN A 964 -39.32 -57.11 4.16
C GLN A 964 -38.67 -56.82 2.82
N ASP A 965 -39.38 -57.13 1.73
CA ASP A 965 -38.96 -56.87 0.34
C ASP A 965 -37.53 -57.37 -0.01
N GLY A 966 -37.13 -58.49 0.60
CA GLY A 966 -35.80 -59.11 0.41
C GLY A 966 -34.67 -58.51 1.26
N LEU A 967 -34.97 -57.55 2.14
CA LEU A 967 -34.03 -56.94 3.08
C LEU A 967 -34.28 -57.42 4.51
N SER A 968 -33.21 -57.66 5.28
CA SER A 968 -33.30 -57.95 6.72
C SER A 968 -33.23 -56.65 7.52
N LEU A 969 -34.31 -56.28 8.22
CA LEU A 969 -34.45 -55.05 8.99
C LEU A 969 -34.55 -55.35 10.49
N SER A 970 -33.90 -54.53 11.33
CA SER A 970 -33.91 -54.68 12.80
C SER A 970 -34.67 -53.52 13.46
N LEU A 971 -35.90 -53.75 13.90
CA LEU A 971 -36.82 -52.72 14.42
C LEU A 971 -37.11 -52.87 15.92
N ILE A 972 -37.70 -51.85 16.53
CA ILE A 972 -38.03 -51.71 17.95
C ILE A 972 -39.55 -51.53 18.09
N PRO A 973 -40.28 -52.41 18.81
CA PRO A 973 -41.71 -52.22 19.05
C PRO A 973 -41.96 -51.14 20.11
N VAL A 974 -42.96 -50.29 19.88
CA VAL A 974 -43.34 -49.15 20.72
C VAL A 974 -44.85 -48.97 20.78
N ILE A 975 -45.29 -48.14 21.73
CA ILE A 975 -46.70 -47.80 21.93
C ILE A 975 -46.86 -46.33 21.58
N SER A 976 -47.55 -46.00 20.49
CA SER A 976 -47.85 -44.62 20.12
C SER A 976 -49.21 -44.17 20.67
N ALA A 977 -49.31 -42.90 21.08
CA ALA A 977 -50.58 -42.31 21.48
C ALA A 977 -51.42 -41.95 20.24
N VAL A 978 -52.69 -42.33 20.23
CA VAL A 978 -53.63 -42.06 19.14
C VAL A 978 -54.97 -41.55 19.68
N ASP A 979 -55.84 -41.03 18.82
CA ASP A 979 -57.18 -40.63 19.24
C ASP A 979 -57.96 -41.85 19.77
N GLY A 980 -58.50 -41.70 20.98
CA GLY A 980 -59.21 -42.76 21.70
C GLY A 980 -58.34 -43.73 22.53
N GLY A 981 -57.01 -43.75 22.38
CA GLY A 981 -56.17 -44.70 23.12
C GLY A 981 -54.69 -44.72 22.72
N VAL A 982 -54.14 -45.92 22.56
CA VAL A 982 -52.76 -46.18 22.11
C VAL A 982 -52.70 -47.31 21.09
N GLN A 983 -51.64 -47.40 20.28
CA GLN A 983 -51.46 -48.45 19.28
C GLN A 983 -50.03 -49.01 19.28
N LEU A 984 -49.86 -50.28 18.93
CA LEU A 984 -48.54 -50.90 18.75
C LEU A 984 -47.97 -50.55 17.37
N GLN A 985 -46.72 -50.11 17.35
CA GLN A 985 -46.00 -49.63 16.17
C GLN A 985 -44.55 -50.11 16.23
N HIS A 986 -43.90 -50.35 15.10
CA HIS A 986 -42.46 -50.61 15.02
C HIS A 986 -41.71 -49.36 14.55
N MET A 987 -40.49 -49.17 15.04
CA MET A 987 -39.60 -48.04 14.70
C MET A 987 -38.15 -48.52 14.62
N ASP A 988 -37.36 -48.00 13.70
CA ASP A 988 -35.93 -48.28 13.53
C ASP A 988 -35.02 -47.43 14.46
N ASP A 989 -35.35 -46.15 14.63
CA ASP A 989 -34.62 -45.22 15.50
C ASP A 989 -34.89 -45.46 17.01
N PRO A 990 -33.88 -45.83 17.83
CA PRO A 990 -34.03 -46.07 19.26
C PRO A 990 -34.51 -44.87 20.08
N ASP A 991 -34.11 -43.65 19.71
CA ASP A 991 -34.38 -42.45 20.51
C ASP A 991 -35.81 -41.94 20.22
N ALA A 992 -36.20 -41.94 18.95
CA ALA A 992 -37.58 -41.68 18.55
C ALA A 992 -38.53 -42.75 19.13
N ALA A 993 -38.12 -44.03 19.10
CA ALA A 993 -38.85 -45.13 19.71
C ALA A 993 -39.10 -44.91 21.22
N ALA A 994 -38.06 -44.53 21.98
CA ALA A 994 -38.17 -44.24 23.40
C ALA A 994 -39.14 -43.08 23.69
N HIS A 995 -39.08 -41.99 22.90
CA HIS A 995 -39.96 -40.83 23.07
C HIS A 995 -41.43 -41.16 22.77
N VAL A 996 -41.71 -41.84 21.65
CA VAL A 996 -43.07 -42.24 21.26
C VAL A 996 -43.67 -43.18 22.31
N HIS A 997 -42.91 -44.21 22.71
CA HIS A 997 -43.33 -45.16 23.73
C HIS A 997 -43.64 -44.49 25.08
N ARG A 998 -42.77 -43.58 25.56
CA ARG A 998 -42.97 -42.78 26.78
C ARG A 998 -44.32 -42.07 26.77
N ARG A 999 -44.67 -41.36 25.69
CA ARG A 999 -45.95 -40.64 25.60
C ARG A 999 -47.15 -41.57 25.47
N GLY A 1000 -47.03 -42.69 24.75
CA GLY A 1000 -48.06 -43.73 24.70
C GLY A 1000 -48.37 -44.32 26.08
N VAL A 1001 -47.34 -44.70 26.85
CA VAL A 1001 -47.52 -45.27 28.19
C VAL A 1001 -48.15 -44.27 29.17
N ILE A 1002 -47.75 -42.99 29.13
CA ILE A 1002 -48.39 -41.93 29.93
C ILE A 1002 -49.86 -41.73 29.52
N ARG A 1003 -50.16 -41.77 28.21
CA ARG A 1003 -51.53 -41.65 27.69
C ARG A 1003 -52.42 -42.81 28.14
N LEU A 1004 -51.87 -44.03 28.16
CA LEU A 1004 -52.54 -45.22 28.67
C LEU A 1004 -52.82 -45.12 30.19
N ALA A 1005 -51.84 -44.63 30.97
CA ALA A 1005 -52.02 -44.38 32.40
C ALA A 1005 -53.08 -43.30 32.67
N GLN A 1006 -53.13 -42.22 31.88
CA GLN A 1006 -54.21 -41.23 31.97
C GLN A 1006 -55.59 -41.85 31.75
N ALA A 1007 -55.74 -42.74 30.77
CA ALA A 1007 -57.01 -43.45 30.54
C ALA A 1007 -57.41 -44.33 31.74
N ARG A 1008 -56.44 -45.04 32.34
CA ARG A 1008 -56.62 -45.81 33.59
C ARG A 1008 -56.87 -44.94 34.83
N MET A 1009 -56.68 -43.62 34.74
CA MET A 1009 -56.77 -42.64 35.84
C MET A 1009 -57.67 -41.44 35.46
N ALA A 1010 -58.71 -41.70 34.65
CA ALA A 1010 -59.59 -40.67 34.11
C ALA A 1010 -60.22 -39.76 35.18
N THR A 1011 -60.57 -40.32 36.36
CA THR A 1011 -61.16 -39.56 37.46
C THR A 1011 -60.18 -38.54 38.06
N GLN A 1012 -58.98 -38.97 38.44
CA GLN A 1012 -57.96 -38.10 39.02
C GLN A 1012 -57.46 -37.06 38.00
N THR A 1013 -57.26 -37.45 36.75
CA THR A 1013 -56.81 -36.53 35.69
C THR A 1013 -57.87 -35.51 35.28
N LYS A 1014 -59.17 -35.87 35.35
CA LYS A 1014 -60.27 -34.91 35.21
C LYS A 1014 -60.30 -33.91 36.36
N LEU A 1015 -60.15 -34.36 37.61
CA LEU A 1015 -60.11 -33.49 38.79
C LEU A 1015 -59.00 -32.43 38.70
N LEU A 1016 -57.80 -32.82 38.28
CA LEU A 1016 -56.69 -31.88 38.06
C LEU A 1016 -56.99 -30.87 36.95
N ARG A 1017 -57.62 -31.29 35.86
CA ARG A 1017 -58.00 -30.42 34.72
C ARG A 1017 -59.02 -29.34 35.11
N GLU A 1018 -59.93 -29.65 36.01
CA GLU A 1018 -60.97 -28.72 36.47
C GLU A 1018 -60.51 -27.82 37.64
N SER A 1019 -59.31 -28.06 38.18
CA SER A 1019 -58.76 -27.37 39.35
C SER A 1019 -58.46 -25.87 39.14
N LYS A 1020 -58.38 -25.13 40.26
CA LYS A 1020 -57.90 -23.73 40.26
C LYS A 1020 -56.43 -23.61 39.82
N LEU A 1021 -55.63 -24.66 40.02
CA LEU A 1021 -54.21 -24.69 39.63
C LEU A 1021 -54.05 -24.74 38.12
N ALA A 1022 -54.80 -25.61 37.42
CA ALA A 1022 -54.84 -25.65 35.95
C ALA A 1022 -55.12 -24.25 35.36
N LYS A 1023 -56.20 -23.60 35.82
CA LYS A 1023 -56.59 -22.25 35.36
C LYS A 1023 -55.53 -21.19 35.63
N ARG A 1024 -54.82 -21.26 36.76
CA ARG A 1024 -53.72 -20.33 37.10
C ARG A 1024 -52.49 -20.55 36.24
N LEU A 1025 -52.14 -21.81 35.92
CA LEU A 1025 -51.02 -22.14 35.04
C LEU A 1025 -51.27 -21.62 33.61
N ASP A 1026 -52.45 -21.88 33.04
CA ASP A 1026 -52.80 -21.42 31.69
C ASP A 1026 -52.82 -19.86 31.60
N LEU A 1027 -53.35 -19.19 32.63
CA LEU A 1027 -53.34 -17.72 32.73
C LEU A 1027 -51.90 -17.15 32.77
N LEU A 1028 -51.00 -17.78 33.54
CA LEU A 1028 -49.61 -17.31 33.67
C LEU A 1028 -48.76 -17.59 32.43
N ALA A 1029 -49.06 -18.66 31.69
CA ALA A 1029 -48.39 -19.05 30.45
C ALA A 1029 -48.77 -18.15 29.25
N THR A 1030 -50.03 -17.71 29.18
CA THR A 1030 -50.60 -16.98 28.03
C THR A 1030 -49.78 -15.76 27.54
N PRO A 1031 -49.26 -14.85 28.39
CA PRO A 1031 -48.54 -13.65 27.95
C PRO A 1031 -47.16 -13.90 27.31
N ARG A 1032 -46.71 -15.15 27.24
CA ARG A 1032 -45.39 -15.56 26.73
C ARG A 1032 -45.43 -16.33 25.41
N GLY A 1033 -46.61 -16.61 24.84
CA GLY A 1033 -46.73 -17.44 23.63
C GLY A 1033 -46.41 -18.92 23.86
N LEU A 1034 -46.44 -19.37 25.12
CA LEU A 1034 -46.45 -20.78 25.46
C LEU A 1034 -47.80 -21.41 25.03
N ASP A 1035 -47.79 -22.70 24.72
CA ASP A 1035 -48.95 -23.48 24.28
C ASP A 1035 -50.19 -23.20 25.16
N PRO A 1036 -51.37 -22.84 24.60
CA PRO A 1036 -52.60 -22.49 25.34
C PRO A 1036 -53.21 -23.64 26.18
N LYS A 1037 -52.45 -24.72 26.43
CA LYS A 1037 -52.81 -25.93 27.17
C LYS A 1037 -51.70 -26.36 28.15
N ALA A 1038 -50.99 -25.41 28.75
CA ALA A 1038 -49.93 -25.67 29.75
C ALA A 1038 -50.42 -26.59 30.90
N SER A 1039 -51.69 -26.50 31.29
CA SER A 1039 -52.34 -27.39 32.26
C SER A 1039 -52.41 -28.86 31.80
N LEU A 1040 -52.51 -29.15 30.50
CA LEU A 1040 -52.48 -30.54 30.01
C LEU A 1040 -51.06 -31.12 30.07
N GLN A 1041 -50.04 -30.35 29.67
CA GLN A 1041 -48.65 -30.76 29.79
C GLN A 1041 -48.24 -31.00 31.26
N TRP A 1042 -48.74 -30.16 32.18
CA TRP A 1042 -48.59 -30.36 33.62
C TRP A 1042 -49.20 -31.69 34.07
N ILE A 1043 -50.46 -31.99 33.70
CA ILE A 1043 -51.14 -33.25 34.07
C ILE A 1043 -50.42 -34.47 33.49
N GLU A 1044 -49.95 -34.40 32.24
CA GLU A 1044 -49.17 -35.47 31.61
C GLU A 1044 -47.88 -35.76 32.39
N ARG A 1045 -47.13 -34.71 32.75
CA ARG A 1045 -45.89 -34.82 33.52
C ARG A 1045 -46.13 -35.28 34.96
N SER A 1046 -47.21 -34.83 35.60
CA SER A 1046 -47.62 -35.30 36.93
C SER A 1046 -47.99 -36.79 36.93
N VAL A 1047 -48.67 -37.27 35.89
CA VAL A 1047 -48.99 -38.70 35.71
C VAL A 1047 -47.71 -39.52 35.52
N GLU A 1048 -46.77 -39.04 34.71
CA GLU A 1048 -45.46 -39.69 34.57
C GLU A 1048 -44.71 -39.78 35.91
N MET A 1049 -44.59 -38.68 36.64
CA MET A 1049 -43.86 -38.63 37.91
C MET A 1049 -44.51 -39.53 38.98
N ALA A 1050 -45.84 -39.54 39.07
CA ALA A 1050 -46.56 -40.36 40.05
C ALA A 1050 -46.56 -41.86 39.68
N CYS A 1051 -46.64 -42.21 38.40
CA CYS A 1051 -46.73 -43.60 37.96
C CYS A 1051 -45.35 -44.25 37.72
N PHE A 1052 -44.45 -43.56 37.03
CA PHE A 1052 -43.31 -44.16 36.33
C PHE A 1052 -41.97 -43.48 36.67
N GLY A 1053 -41.81 -42.97 37.90
CA GLY A 1053 -40.58 -42.33 38.36
C GLY A 1053 -39.31 -43.18 38.27
N ASP A 1054 -39.44 -44.52 38.24
CA ASP A 1054 -38.31 -45.46 38.13
C ASP A 1054 -38.00 -45.87 36.67
N GLY A 1055 -38.77 -45.37 35.69
CA GLY A 1055 -38.63 -45.71 34.27
C GLY A 1055 -39.95 -46.08 33.59
N ILE A 1056 -39.97 -45.94 32.26
CA ILE A 1056 -41.13 -46.32 31.43
C ILE A 1056 -41.15 -47.84 31.23
N PRO A 1057 -42.22 -48.55 31.65
CA PRO A 1057 -42.31 -50.00 31.51
C PRO A 1057 -42.51 -50.44 30.06
N ARG A 1058 -41.92 -51.59 29.71
CA ARG A 1058 -42.11 -52.31 28.43
C ARG A 1058 -42.93 -53.61 28.58
N ASP A 1059 -43.42 -53.87 29.80
CA ASP A 1059 -44.18 -55.05 30.21
C ASP A 1059 -45.44 -54.64 30.98
N GLU A 1060 -46.46 -55.50 30.95
CA GLU A 1060 -47.77 -55.25 31.58
C GLU A 1060 -47.65 -55.09 33.10
N ALA A 1061 -46.79 -55.91 33.73
CA ALA A 1061 -46.64 -55.94 35.17
C ALA A 1061 -46.03 -54.62 35.70
N GLY A 1062 -45.09 -54.03 34.98
CA GLY A 1062 -44.50 -52.72 35.26
C GLY A 1062 -45.50 -51.58 35.07
N PHE A 1063 -46.34 -51.67 34.05
CA PHE A 1063 -47.41 -50.71 33.81
C PHE A 1063 -48.43 -50.67 34.95
N GLU A 1064 -49.00 -51.82 35.33
CA GLU A 1064 -50.01 -51.87 36.40
C GLU A 1064 -49.42 -51.57 37.79
N ARG A 1065 -48.15 -51.94 38.07
CA ARG A 1065 -47.43 -51.46 39.27
C ARG A 1065 -47.38 -49.93 39.32
N GLY A 1066 -46.99 -49.29 38.22
CA GLY A 1066 -46.89 -47.83 38.14
C GLY A 1066 -48.23 -47.12 38.29
N VAL A 1067 -49.27 -47.55 37.56
CA VAL A 1067 -50.62 -46.98 37.67
C VAL A 1067 -51.20 -47.15 39.08
N LYS A 1068 -50.94 -48.30 39.75
CA LYS A 1068 -51.39 -48.52 41.12
C LYS A 1068 -50.76 -47.53 42.12
N ARG A 1069 -49.45 -47.25 42.00
CA ARG A 1069 -48.76 -46.22 42.77
C ARG A 1069 -49.35 -44.83 42.49
N GLY A 1070 -49.38 -44.44 41.21
CA GLY A 1070 -49.81 -43.10 40.80
C GLY A 1070 -51.25 -42.76 41.22
N ARG A 1071 -52.14 -43.74 41.35
CA ARG A 1071 -53.53 -43.52 41.85
C ARG A 1071 -53.61 -42.96 43.26
N GLY A 1072 -52.63 -43.20 44.13
CA GLY A 1072 -52.52 -42.58 45.45
C GLY A 1072 -51.87 -41.19 45.38
N ASP A 1073 -50.76 -41.10 44.66
CA ASP A 1073 -49.83 -39.96 44.79
C ASP A 1073 -50.08 -38.81 43.81
N LEU A 1074 -50.82 -39.04 42.71
CA LEU A 1074 -50.95 -38.08 41.60
C LEU A 1074 -51.39 -36.68 42.02
N VAL A 1075 -52.36 -36.56 42.94
CA VAL A 1075 -52.85 -35.22 43.34
C VAL A 1075 -51.77 -34.44 44.09
N ALA A 1076 -51.10 -35.08 45.07
CA ALA A 1076 -50.03 -34.45 45.83
C ALA A 1076 -48.81 -34.09 44.96
N VAL A 1077 -48.42 -35.01 44.05
CA VAL A 1077 -47.35 -34.76 43.06
C VAL A 1077 -47.71 -33.58 42.15
N ALA A 1078 -48.95 -33.53 41.65
CA ALA A 1078 -49.41 -32.46 40.79
C ALA A 1078 -49.45 -31.10 41.49
N GLU A 1079 -49.94 -31.02 42.73
CA GLU A 1079 -49.96 -29.78 43.52
C GLU A 1079 -48.54 -29.26 43.81
N GLY A 1080 -47.62 -30.13 44.22
CA GLY A 1080 -46.21 -29.78 44.41
C GLY A 1080 -45.54 -29.26 43.13
N GLN A 1081 -45.79 -29.93 42.00
CA GLN A 1081 -45.28 -29.49 40.70
C GLN A 1081 -45.86 -28.15 40.26
N ALA A 1082 -47.18 -27.94 40.44
CA ALA A 1082 -47.85 -26.69 40.10
C ALA A 1082 -47.30 -25.50 40.91
N ALA A 1083 -46.99 -25.70 42.19
CA ALA A 1083 -46.41 -24.66 43.04
C ALA A 1083 -45.05 -24.17 42.53
N ILE A 1084 -44.20 -25.08 42.02
CA ILE A 1084 -42.91 -24.72 41.39
C ILE A 1084 -43.16 -23.97 40.08
N MET A 1085 -44.01 -24.50 39.20
CA MET A 1085 -44.32 -23.92 37.90
C MET A 1085 -44.91 -22.51 38.00
N ILE A 1086 -45.79 -22.25 38.98
CA ILE A 1086 -46.37 -20.93 39.24
C ILE A 1086 -45.27 -19.91 39.59
N ARG A 1087 -44.36 -20.23 40.53
CA ARG A 1087 -43.26 -19.31 40.92
C ARG A 1087 -42.33 -19.01 39.75
N VAL A 1088 -42.00 -20.04 38.96
CA VAL A 1088 -41.19 -19.90 37.73
C VAL A 1088 -41.85 -18.96 36.74
N LEU A 1089 -43.14 -19.14 36.42
CA LEU A 1089 -43.85 -18.28 35.47
C LEU A 1089 -44.04 -16.84 36.00
N GLU A 1090 -44.26 -16.65 37.29
CA GLU A 1090 -44.37 -15.33 37.91
C GLU A 1090 -43.05 -14.56 37.89
N CYS A 1091 -41.92 -15.20 38.24
CA CYS A 1091 -40.59 -14.60 38.10
C CYS A 1091 -40.28 -14.26 36.64
N ALA A 1092 -40.60 -15.19 35.73
CA ALA A 1092 -40.42 -14.99 34.30
C ALA A 1092 -41.19 -13.74 33.80
N GLN A 1093 -42.42 -13.50 34.27
CA GLN A 1093 -43.19 -12.30 33.94
C GLN A 1093 -42.54 -11.00 34.47
N ARG A 1094 -41.92 -11.00 35.66
CA ARG A 1094 -41.23 -9.80 36.20
C ARG A 1094 -40.02 -9.43 35.34
N VAL A 1095 -39.15 -10.38 35.03
CA VAL A 1095 -38.04 -10.21 34.07
C VAL A 1095 -38.55 -9.68 32.73
N GLY A 1096 -39.69 -10.21 32.25
CA GLY A 1096 -40.34 -9.74 31.03
C GLY A 1096 -40.80 -8.27 31.06
N LYS A 1097 -41.13 -7.73 32.23
CA LYS A 1097 -41.46 -6.30 32.40
C LYS A 1097 -40.19 -5.45 32.42
N GLN A 1098 -39.15 -5.86 33.15
CA GLN A 1098 -37.86 -5.15 33.18
C GLN A 1098 -37.23 -5.05 31.78
N LEU A 1099 -37.26 -6.13 31.00
CA LEU A 1099 -36.77 -6.15 29.61
C LEU A 1099 -37.43 -5.11 28.70
N LYS A 1100 -38.74 -4.84 28.87
CA LYS A 1100 -39.46 -3.84 28.07
C LYS A 1100 -39.07 -2.40 28.42
N GLY A 1101 -38.45 -2.17 29.58
CA GLY A 1101 -37.98 -0.86 30.04
C GLY A 1101 -36.48 -0.60 29.79
N LEU A 1102 -35.77 -1.51 29.12
CA LEU A 1102 -34.33 -1.36 28.90
C LEU A 1102 -33.98 -0.20 27.94
N PRO A 1103 -33.00 0.67 28.29
CA PRO A 1103 -32.45 1.65 27.36
C PRO A 1103 -31.80 1.02 26.12
N LEU A 1104 -31.90 1.71 24.98
CA LEU A 1104 -31.28 1.29 23.70
C LEU A 1104 -29.77 1.01 23.80
N ALA A 1105 -29.06 1.65 24.73
CA ALA A 1105 -27.63 1.41 24.97
C ALA A 1105 -27.31 -0.02 25.46
N TRP A 1106 -28.30 -0.74 26.02
CA TRP A 1106 -28.14 -2.09 26.57
C TRP A 1106 -28.84 -3.17 25.72
N LEU A 1107 -29.12 -2.86 24.45
CA LEU A 1107 -29.84 -3.73 23.51
C LEU A 1107 -29.25 -5.14 23.44
N ASP A 1108 -27.92 -5.28 23.46
CA ASP A 1108 -27.25 -6.58 23.35
C ASP A 1108 -27.39 -7.45 24.61
N VAL A 1109 -27.52 -6.84 25.79
CA VAL A 1109 -27.90 -7.55 27.04
C VAL A 1109 -29.37 -7.96 26.96
N GLY A 1110 -30.24 -7.08 26.45
CA GLY A 1110 -31.63 -7.41 26.17
C GLY A 1110 -31.80 -8.59 25.20
N LYS A 1111 -30.97 -8.68 24.16
CA LYS A 1111 -30.93 -9.83 23.25
C LYS A 1111 -30.48 -11.12 23.95
N ASP A 1112 -29.40 -11.07 24.75
CA ASP A 1112 -28.91 -12.22 25.51
C ASP A 1112 -30.00 -12.82 26.40
N VAL A 1113 -30.64 -11.95 27.18
CA VAL A 1113 -31.64 -12.38 28.16
C VAL A 1113 -32.90 -12.89 27.47
N ASN A 1114 -33.35 -12.28 26.36
CA ASN A 1114 -34.44 -12.84 25.56
C ASN A 1114 -34.10 -14.23 25.01
N GLN A 1115 -32.85 -14.45 24.55
CA GLN A 1115 -32.39 -15.76 24.07
C GLN A 1115 -32.32 -16.79 25.20
N GLN A 1116 -31.81 -16.41 26.39
CA GLN A 1116 -31.77 -17.28 27.57
C GLN A 1116 -33.19 -17.65 28.06
N LEU A 1117 -34.11 -16.69 28.08
CA LEU A 1117 -35.52 -16.92 28.43
C LEU A 1117 -36.21 -17.87 27.44
N ALA A 1118 -36.02 -17.69 26.13
CA ALA A 1118 -36.57 -18.58 25.11
C ALA A 1118 -36.01 -20.01 25.23
N GLY A 1119 -34.74 -20.15 25.62
CA GLY A 1119 -34.08 -21.45 25.86
C GLY A 1119 -34.40 -22.11 27.19
N LEU A 1120 -34.97 -21.40 28.17
CA LEU A 1120 -35.47 -21.97 29.43
C LEU A 1120 -36.97 -22.29 29.34
N LEU A 1121 -37.75 -21.38 28.76
CA LEU A 1121 -39.21 -21.42 28.69
C LEU A 1121 -39.66 -21.63 27.23
N ASN A 1122 -39.22 -22.73 26.64
CA ASN A 1122 -39.68 -23.18 25.32
C ASN A 1122 -41.10 -23.79 25.41
N ALA A 1123 -41.73 -24.10 24.27
CA ALA A 1123 -43.12 -24.59 24.21
C ALA A 1123 -43.37 -25.96 24.91
N SER A 1124 -42.31 -26.72 25.18
CA SER A 1124 -42.33 -28.09 25.73
C SER A 1124 -41.61 -28.19 27.10
N PHE A 1125 -41.21 -27.07 27.72
CA PHE A 1125 -40.28 -27.10 28.86
C PHE A 1125 -40.79 -27.91 30.06
N ILE A 1126 -42.10 -28.08 30.19
CA ILE A 1126 -42.75 -28.89 31.24
C ILE A 1126 -42.46 -30.39 31.06
N TRP A 1127 -42.46 -30.84 29.81
CA TRP A 1127 -42.14 -32.21 29.39
C TRP A 1127 -40.64 -32.49 29.38
N ASP A 1128 -39.88 -31.49 28.91
CA ASP A 1128 -38.47 -31.60 28.56
C ASP A 1128 -37.52 -31.32 29.74
N THR A 1129 -37.98 -30.68 30.83
CA THR A 1129 -37.11 -30.38 31.98
C THR A 1129 -37.09 -31.53 33.00
N PRO A 1130 -35.92 -32.05 33.42
CA PRO A 1130 -35.80 -32.94 34.58
C PRO A 1130 -36.25 -32.24 35.87
N ALA A 1131 -36.85 -32.99 36.80
CA ALA A 1131 -37.48 -32.39 38.00
C ALA A 1131 -36.50 -31.55 38.85
N ASP A 1132 -35.28 -32.06 39.07
CA ASP A 1132 -34.22 -31.38 39.83
C ASP A 1132 -33.81 -30.06 39.18
N ASN A 1133 -33.76 -30.01 37.84
CA ASN A 1133 -33.43 -28.79 37.10
C ASN A 1133 -34.59 -27.80 37.09
N LEU A 1134 -35.84 -28.28 37.01
CA LEU A 1134 -37.03 -27.42 37.07
C LEU A 1134 -37.12 -26.69 38.42
N ALA A 1135 -36.69 -27.32 39.51
CA ALA A 1135 -36.60 -26.68 40.83
C ALA A 1135 -35.57 -25.51 40.86
N ARG A 1136 -34.54 -25.52 40.00
CA ARG A 1136 -33.54 -24.44 39.89
C ARG A 1136 -33.98 -23.26 39.00
N TYR A 1137 -35.05 -23.39 38.22
CA TYR A 1137 -35.50 -22.32 37.31
C TYR A 1137 -35.76 -20.99 38.01
N GLU A 1138 -36.30 -21.02 39.23
CA GLU A 1138 -36.52 -19.83 40.05
C GLU A 1138 -35.20 -19.09 40.34
N VAL A 1139 -34.11 -19.83 40.59
CA VAL A 1139 -32.76 -19.27 40.81
C VAL A 1139 -32.20 -18.65 39.53
N TYR A 1140 -32.35 -19.33 38.38
CA TYR A 1140 -31.89 -18.80 37.09
C TYR A 1140 -32.62 -17.51 36.69
N LEU A 1141 -33.94 -17.45 36.89
CA LEU A 1141 -34.74 -16.28 36.56
C LEU A 1141 -34.48 -15.12 37.53
N ASN A 1142 -34.33 -15.39 38.83
CA ASN A 1142 -33.92 -14.37 39.81
C ASN A 1142 -32.49 -13.85 39.53
N ALA A 1143 -31.58 -14.69 39.02
CA ALA A 1143 -30.24 -14.27 38.60
C ALA A 1143 -30.29 -13.29 37.42
N ILE A 1144 -31.22 -13.51 36.48
CA ILE A 1144 -31.48 -12.58 35.37
C ILE A 1144 -32.09 -11.27 35.91
N GLU A 1145 -33.09 -11.33 36.80
CA GLU A 1145 -33.73 -10.16 37.41
C GLU A 1145 -32.68 -9.25 38.09
N MET A 1146 -31.82 -9.83 38.94
CA MET A 1146 -30.71 -9.10 39.57
C MET A 1146 -29.67 -8.55 38.59
N ARG A 1147 -29.39 -9.27 37.48
CA ARG A 1147 -28.47 -8.80 36.44
C ARG A 1147 -29.00 -7.54 35.78
N LEU A 1148 -30.28 -7.54 35.41
CA LEU A 1148 -30.93 -6.39 34.78
C LEU A 1148 -30.97 -5.17 35.72
N GLU A 1149 -31.25 -5.37 37.00
CA GLU A 1149 -31.24 -4.30 38.01
C GLU A 1149 -29.85 -3.67 38.21
N ARG A 1150 -28.78 -4.47 38.14
CA ARG A 1150 -27.40 -4.03 38.40
C ARG A 1150 -26.64 -3.54 37.16
N LEU A 1151 -27.28 -3.50 35.99
CA LEU A 1151 -26.65 -2.99 34.74
C LEU A 1151 -26.15 -1.55 34.87
N GLY A 1152 -26.93 -0.70 35.55
CA GLY A 1152 -26.55 0.68 35.87
C GLY A 1152 -25.32 0.73 36.77
N GLY A 1153 -24.14 0.92 36.17
CA GLY A 1153 -22.84 0.97 36.86
C GLY A 1153 -21.99 -0.31 36.77
N ARG A 1154 -22.50 -1.41 36.18
CA ARG A 1154 -21.71 -2.64 35.91
C ARG A 1154 -21.68 -3.09 34.46
N PHE A 1155 -22.13 -2.25 33.52
CA PHE A 1155 -22.23 -2.59 32.10
C PHE A 1155 -20.93 -3.15 31.47
N GLU A 1156 -19.76 -2.58 31.74
CA GLU A 1156 -18.49 -3.10 31.18
C GLU A 1156 -18.06 -4.43 31.82
N PHE A 1157 -18.44 -4.70 33.07
CA PHE A 1157 -18.26 -6.02 33.69
C PHE A 1157 -19.20 -7.05 33.04
N ASP A 1158 -20.46 -6.69 32.82
CA ASP A 1158 -21.44 -7.54 32.13
C ASP A 1158 -20.94 -7.93 30.72
N ARG A 1159 -20.41 -6.94 29.99
CA ARG A 1159 -19.80 -7.11 28.67
C ARG A 1159 -18.58 -8.02 28.68
N GLY A 1160 -17.76 -7.97 29.74
CA GLY A 1160 -16.64 -8.89 29.97
C GLY A 1160 -17.11 -10.32 30.20
N ALA A 1161 -17.99 -10.52 31.18
CA ALA A 1161 -18.57 -11.83 31.51
C ALA A 1161 -19.36 -12.44 30.33
N ARG A 1162 -20.01 -11.61 29.51
CA ARG A 1162 -20.71 -12.05 28.28
C ARG A 1162 -19.73 -12.60 27.24
N ARG A 1163 -18.59 -11.94 27.02
CA ARG A 1163 -17.54 -12.42 26.09
C ARG A 1163 -16.95 -13.76 26.51
N GLU A 1164 -16.84 -14.02 27.81
CA GLU A 1164 -16.40 -15.32 28.33
C GLU A 1164 -17.43 -16.42 28.00
N LEU A 1165 -18.73 -16.11 28.09
CA LEU A 1165 -19.81 -17.02 27.73
C LEU A 1165 -19.94 -17.29 26.22
N ASP A 1166 -19.65 -16.30 25.36
CA ASP A 1166 -19.89 -16.38 23.91
C ASP A 1166 -19.21 -17.58 23.26
N ALA A 1167 -17.98 -17.90 23.64
CA ALA A 1167 -17.24 -19.05 23.12
C ALA A 1167 -17.98 -20.38 23.36
N TRP A 1168 -18.61 -20.56 24.53
CA TRP A 1168 -19.39 -21.75 24.85
C TRP A 1168 -20.78 -21.74 24.22
N LEU A 1169 -21.43 -20.57 24.16
CA LEU A 1169 -22.74 -20.39 23.53
C LEU A 1169 -22.71 -20.70 22.04
N ASP A 1170 -21.75 -20.14 21.30
CA ASP A 1170 -21.60 -20.41 19.86
C ASP A 1170 -21.11 -21.84 19.61
N ALA A 1171 -20.26 -22.39 20.48
CA ALA A 1171 -19.78 -23.76 20.35
C ALA A 1171 -20.85 -24.84 20.56
N ILE A 1172 -21.84 -24.60 21.43
CA ILE A 1172 -22.93 -25.56 21.69
C ILE A 1172 -24.14 -25.36 20.75
N LYS A 1173 -24.28 -24.18 20.13
CA LYS A 1173 -25.40 -23.81 19.25
C LYS A 1173 -25.72 -24.83 18.14
N PRO A 1174 -24.76 -25.48 17.45
CA PRO A 1174 -25.08 -26.54 16.46
C PRO A 1174 -25.71 -27.79 17.07
N TYR A 1175 -25.41 -28.09 18.34
CA TYR A 1175 -25.86 -29.28 19.06
C TYR A 1175 -27.27 -29.08 19.63
N TRP A 1176 -27.64 -27.85 20.01
CA TRP A 1176 -29.00 -27.52 20.48
C TRP A 1176 -30.09 -27.71 19.42
N SER A 1177 -29.77 -27.59 18.13
CA SER A 1177 -30.70 -27.89 17.03
C SER A 1177 -30.77 -29.37 16.65
N GLU A 1178 -29.90 -30.20 17.21
CA GLU A 1178 -29.71 -31.60 16.83
C GLU A 1178 -30.17 -32.57 17.93
N TYR A 1179 -30.07 -32.14 19.18
CA TYR A 1179 -30.56 -32.84 20.36
C TYR A 1179 -31.57 -31.94 21.10
N PRO A 1180 -32.88 -32.02 20.78
CA PRO A 1180 -33.91 -31.36 21.58
C PRO A 1180 -33.79 -31.83 23.04
N LEU A 1181 -34.06 -30.92 23.97
CA LEU A 1181 -33.75 -31.15 25.38
C LEU A 1181 -34.58 -32.33 25.92
N ASN A 1182 -33.87 -33.38 26.35
CA ASN A 1182 -34.35 -34.53 27.13
C ASN A 1182 -35.07 -35.66 26.33
N PRO A 1183 -34.52 -36.90 26.27
CA PRO A 1183 -33.18 -37.35 26.66
C PRO A 1183 -32.48 -38.11 25.51
N VAL A 1184 -31.64 -37.43 24.72
CA VAL A 1184 -30.91 -38.08 23.60
C VAL A 1184 -29.38 -38.04 23.78
N GLU A 1185 -28.82 -37.10 24.55
CA GLU A 1185 -27.39 -37.10 24.90
C GLU A 1185 -27.16 -36.52 26.32
N PRO A 1186 -26.87 -37.35 27.34
CA PRO A 1186 -26.70 -36.90 28.73
C PRO A 1186 -25.59 -35.87 28.94
N SER A 1187 -24.56 -35.87 28.07
CA SER A 1187 -23.47 -34.90 28.10
C SER A 1187 -23.93 -33.50 27.66
N VAL A 1188 -24.73 -33.40 26.59
CA VAL A 1188 -25.36 -32.14 26.13
C VAL A 1188 -26.32 -31.60 27.19
N ALA A 1189 -27.13 -32.45 27.80
CA ALA A 1189 -28.01 -32.05 28.91
C ALA A 1189 -27.21 -31.52 30.11
N SER A 1190 -26.14 -32.22 30.51
CA SER A 1190 -25.26 -31.80 31.60
C SER A 1190 -24.60 -30.44 31.31
N PHE A 1191 -24.13 -30.22 30.07
CA PHE A 1191 -23.56 -28.96 29.64
C PHE A 1191 -24.59 -27.81 29.65
N ARG A 1192 -25.81 -28.05 29.13
CA ARG A 1192 -26.91 -27.08 29.14
C ARG A 1192 -27.18 -26.54 30.54
N TRP A 1193 -27.22 -27.41 31.55
CA TRP A 1193 -27.51 -27.03 32.93
C TRP A 1193 -26.30 -26.40 33.63
N LEU A 1194 -25.09 -26.93 33.41
CA LEU A 1194 -23.87 -26.32 33.95
C LEU A 1194 -23.65 -24.89 33.40
N LEU A 1195 -24.11 -24.60 32.19
CA LEU A 1195 -24.05 -23.26 31.60
C LEU A 1195 -24.99 -22.25 32.29
N GLU A 1196 -26.18 -22.68 32.74
CA GLU A 1196 -27.07 -21.82 33.55
C GLU A 1196 -26.48 -21.57 34.95
N GLU A 1197 -25.96 -22.62 35.58
CA GLU A 1197 -25.23 -22.50 36.86
C GLU A 1197 -24.00 -21.59 36.73
N TYR A 1198 -23.31 -21.61 35.58
CA TYR A 1198 -22.19 -20.72 35.31
C TYR A 1198 -22.65 -19.27 35.07
N ARG A 1199 -23.79 -19.04 34.40
CA ARG A 1199 -24.43 -17.71 34.33
C ARG A 1199 -24.79 -17.18 35.72
N VAL A 1200 -25.28 -18.01 36.64
CA VAL A 1200 -25.48 -17.62 38.06
C VAL A 1200 -24.14 -17.23 38.70
N SER A 1201 -23.06 -17.98 38.46
CA SER A 1201 -21.71 -17.67 38.99
C SER A 1201 -21.09 -16.37 38.46
N LEU A 1202 -21.51 -15.91 37.29
CA LEU A 1202 -21.02 -14.66 36.69
C LEU A 1202 -21.86 -13.45 37.13
N PHE A 1203 -23.19 -13.56 37.06
CA PHE A 1203 -24.09 -12.41 37.22
C PHE A 1203 -24.74 -12.29 38.60
N ALA A 1204 -24.86 -13.39 39.36
CA ALA A 1204 -25.63 -13.43 40.61
C ALA A 1204 -25.04 -14.38 41.68
N GLN A 1205 -23.73 -14.31 41.92
CA GLN A 1205 -22.99 -15.20 42.85
C GLN A 1205 -23.66 -15.45 44.20
N GLN A 1206 -24.29 -14.43 44.78
CA GLN A 1206 -25.02 -14.49 46.06
C GLN A 1206 -26.20 -15.47 46.09
N LEU A 1207 -26.72 -15.92 44.92
CA LEU A 1207 -27.80 -16.91 44.84
C LEU A 1207 -27.31 -18.36 44.95
N GLY A 1208 -26.00 -18.60 44.82
CA GLY A 1208 -25.37 -19.91 44.96
C GLY A 1208 -25.58 -20.84 43.76
N THR A 1209 -24.52 -21.55 43.39
CA THR A 1209 -24.54 -22.55 42.30
C THR A 1209 -24.72 -23.97 42.81
N GLN A 1210 -25.38 -24.82 42.03
CA GLN A 1210 -25.52 -26.24 42.33
C GLN A 1210 -24.24 -26.99 41.97
N GLY A 1211 -23.37 -27.19 42.97
CA GLY A 1211 -22.08 -27.85 42.83
C GLY A 1211 -20.95 -26.94 42.33
N LYS A 1212 -19.78 -27.54 42.07
CA LYS A 1212 -18.58 -26.80 41.62
C LYS A 1212 -18.66 -26.46 40.13
N VAL A 1213 -18.78 -25.18 39.81
CA VAL A 1213 -18.85 -24.68 38.43
C VAL A 1213 -17.54 -24.00 38.03
N SER A 1214 -17.09 -24.20 36.79
CA SER A 1214 -15.95 -23.47 36.20
C SER A 1214 -15.91 -23.67 34.68
N GLY A 1215 -15.29 -22.72 33.96
CA GLY A 1215 -15.08 -22.83 32.50
C GLY A 1215 -14.40 -24.13 32.09
N LYS A 1216 -13.39 -24.58 32.83
CA LYS A 1216 -12.70 -25.86 32.59
C LYS A 1216 -13.63 -27.09 32.64
N ARG A 1217 -14.74 -27.05 33.39
CA ARG A 1217 -15.76 -28.12 33.37
C ARG A 1217 -16.71 -28.02 32.18
N LEU A 1218 -17.01 -26.80 31.72
CA LEU A 1218 -17.72 -26.59 30.45
C LEU A 1218 -16.85 -27.08 29.28
N ASP A 1219 -15.57 -26.72 29.23
CA ASP A 1219 -14.63 -27.21 28.21
C ASP A 1219 -14.54 -28.75 28.20
N GLY A 1220 -14.47 -29.38 29.37
CA GLY A 1220 -14.46 -30.84 29.50
C GLY A 1220 -15.74 -31.48 28.94
N LEU A 1221 -16.91 -31.00 29.35
CA LEU A 1221 -18.20 -31.50 28.85
C LEU A 1221 -18.39 -31.23 27.35
N LEU A 1222 -17.96 -30.07 26.84
CA LEU A 1222 -18.01 -29.73 25.41
C LEU A 1222 -17.05 -30.59 24.59
N SER A 1223 -15.87 -30.91 25.14
CA SER A 1223 -14.94 -31.89 24.56
C SER A 1223 -15.57 -33.28 24.51
N ASP A 1224 -16.24 -33.72 25.57
CA ASP A 1224 -16.93 -35.01 25.60
C ASP A 1224 -18.07 -35.08 24.57
N ILE A 1225 -18.89 -34.03 24.45
CA ILE A 1225 -19.94 -33.91 23.42
C ILE A 1225 -19.34 -34.02 22.01
N ARG A 1226 -18.27 -33.26 21.73
CA ARG A 1226 -17.55 -33.30 20.44
C ARG A 1226 -16.93 -34.67 20.14
N THR A 1227 -16.43 -35.35 21.18
CA THR A 1227 -15.78 -36.68 21.07
C THR A 1227 -16.79 -37.82 20.93
N ARG A 1228 -18.02 -37.66 21.42
CA ARG A 1228 -19.10 -38.64 21.23
C ARG A 1228 -19.74 -38.54 19.85
N ARG A 1229 -19.97 -37.32 19.35
CA ARG A 1229 -20.44 -37.09 17.97
C ARG A 1229 -19.51 -37.74 16.93
N THR A 1230 -18.19 -37.68 17.15
CA THR A 1230 -17.18 -38.32 16.29
C THR A 1230 -17.08 -39.85 16.44
N ARG A 1231 -17.92 -40.47 17.28
CA ARG A 1231 -18.05 -41.94 17.44
C ARG A 1231 -19.45 -42.48 17.10
N ALA A 1232 -20.41 -41.60 16.86
CA ALA A 1232 -21.80 -41.94 16.57
C ALA A 1232 -22.27 -41.49 15.18
N GLY A 1233 -21.38 -40.86 14.39
CA GLY A 1233 -21.53 -40.63 12.96
C GLY A 1233 -20.83 -41.70 12.15
#